data_AF-A0A9Q7B7L6-F1
#
_entry.id   AF-A0A9Q7B7L6-F1
#
_cell.length_a   1.000
_cell.length_b   1.000
_cell.length_c   1.000
_cell.angle_alpha   90.00
_cell.angle_beta   90.00
_cell.angle_gamma   90.00
#
_symmetry.space_group_name_H-M   'P 1'
#
loop_
_entity.id
_entity.type
_entity.pdbx_description
1 polymer ?
#
loop_
_entity_poly.entity_id
_entity_poly.type
_entity_poly.pdbx_seq_one_letter_code
_entity_poly.pdbx_strand_id
1 'polypeptide(L)'
;MASDLDRSFQTSRREDLGLTTIGNPAGLSVSALANGALFAIEHSDAAGVQVMINQVQGSPIYGGIGRLYLRTGGSGPAVAEIVGPRADVRFASSDSAFSWTGETGGIRHRVRLELHPAEPIWLWRVSLENTRSEPVDADVVLLQDIGLGDRGFLMNSEAYASQYIDHHIATHERFGPVIMNRQNLKQGGGHIPWLAQGCLEGAAAFATDAIQLVDSGRPDGQLVAAFGVALPSERRQHEVACPALQSPSMSLAPAASGSATFFGLFVADHPEASSDADLALLAPLADLPTATTGALIETPPVHGLVQDAPLLAAAALDDAAVADLYPNRELEERVDGKLLSFFVPGGFQNRHVVLLEKELRVARRHGAILRSGQSMLPDDNTLAATCWMQGIFAAQLTIGNTSFHKLFSISRDPYNLTRNSGLRIMIDTGSGWQLLGVPSAFDMGLSDCRWIYRLADRTITVSAVAAGDDPAMQWSIAVEGPACRFLAYGQVTLGEREYETHGRITIDAEAKQITLQPDPNWLWGQRYPDASYRLVSSTKDAVDVVGGDELLYIDGVARNGPFIALRSHATQSLTFAVVGSMVDATEAESLTSRYQAGVSEAAMLDPADRFWKHATRGLQITGTGPDLAAHTAILPWMAHDAIVHMSVPHGLEQYTGAAWGTRDACQGPIEFLLSYEHDAEAKQVLKIIFGEQFRDRGDWPQWFMFEPYANIRSSEAHGDIVVWPLKALCDYIEATGDLGFLNETTAWRDDGSMERTSEKASIADHVEKLLATIRTRFIPGTSLIRYGEGDWNDSLQPADPHLRDWMVSSWTVALLYEQIVRYGAIMESIGKIAEARRLRASAAAMRSDFNRLLIRDGIVAGYAIFDPAHDGVELLLHPEDQRTGLHYSLISMTQPMLGGLFTADQRHDHKALIRDHLLFPDGTRLMEKPATYSGGPETLFRRAESSSFFGREIGLMYVHAHLRYCETLVLDEDADGLWQALALANPIAVTDRLAHASLRQRNTYFSSSDAAFHDRYSAAREWDEVKAGSIAVDGGWRIYSSGPGLYTKGLLQNVFGFQRKAGKRLAKPLISSSINVSRMTQDDISSENAG
;
A
#
# COMPACT_ATOMS: atom_id res chain seq x y z
N MET A 1 4.97 -34.51 -26.93
CA MET A 1 6.25 -35.15 -26.59
C MET A 1 6.15 -35.57 -25.15
N ALA A 2 6.45 -36.83 -24.79
CA ALA A 2 6.54 -37.22 -23.39
C ALA A 2 7.63 -36.35 -22.76
N SER A 3 7.25 -35.51 -21.78
CA SER A 3 8.17 -34.61 -21.09
C SER A 3 9.25 -35.44 -20.41
N ASP A 4 10.51 -35.00 -20.51
CA ASP A 4 11.55 -35.45 -19.58
C ASP A 4 10.99 -35.39 -18.15
N LEU A 5 11.14 -36.48 -17.40
CA LEU A 5 10.58 -36.65 -16.07
C LEU A 5 11.12 -35.62 -15.07
N ASP A 6 12.25 -35.00 -15.39
CA ASP A 6 12.84 -33.87 -14.67
C ASP A 6 13.09 -32.72 -15.64
N ARG A 7 12.55 -31.54 -15.34
CA ARG A 7 12.68 -30.33 -16.19
C ARG A 7 13.27 -29.19 -15.38
N SER A 8 14.25 -28.47 -15.95
CA SER A 8 14.74 -27.20 -15.42
C SER A 8 14.57 -26.07 -16.43
N PHE A 9 14.18 -24.89 -15.98
CA PHE A 9 14.04 -23.68 -16.78
C PHE A 9 14.30 -22.43 -15.93
N GLN A 10 14.41 -21.28 -16.59
CA GLN A 10 14.63 -19.99 -15.92
C GLN A 10 13.39 -19.11 -16.07
N THR A 11 13.14 -18.22 -15.11
CA THR A 11 12.15 -17.15 -15.26
C THR A 11 12.56 -16.23 -16.41
N SER A 12 11.58 -15.83 -17.22
CA SER A 12 11.80 -14.88 -18.32
C SER A 12 12.03 -13.48 -17.80
N ARG A 13 12.99 -12.78 -18.42
CA ARG A 13 13.04 -11.32 -18.39
C ARG A 13 12.10 -10.74 -19.44
N ARG A 14 11.95 -9.42 -19.41
CA ARG A 14 11.09 -8.68 -20.36
C ARG A 14 11.42 -9.04 -21.81
N GLU A 15 12.70 -9.09 -22.16
CA GLU A 15 13.20 -9.41 -23.50
C GLU A 15 12.88 -10.83 -23.96
N ASP A 16 12.60 -11.76 -23.03
CA ASP A 16 12.33 -13.16 -23.32
C ASP A 16 10.84 -13.44 -23.59
N LEU A 17 9.95 -12.48 -23.34
CA LEU A 17 8.49 -12.66 -23.46
C LEU A 17 8.00 -12.71 -24.92
N GLY A 18 8.89 -12.56 -25.90
CA GLY A 18 8.53 -12.55 -27.32
C GLY A 18 7.62 -11.36 -27.69
N LEU A 19 7.82 -10.22 -27.02
CA LEU A 19 7.02 -9.02 -27.27
C LEU A 19 7.16 -8.55 -28.72
N THR A 20 6.04 -8.29 -29.37
CA THR A 20 6.04 -7.57 -30.64
C THR A 20 6.00 -6.08 -30.34
N THR A 21 6.99 -5.32 -30.81
CA THR A 21 7.10 -3.88 -30.51
C THR A 21 7.09 -3.08 -31.79
N ILE A 22 6.24 -2.05 -31.84
CA ILE A 22 6.26 -1.01 -32.87
C ILE A 22 6.82 0.27 -32.24
N GLY A 23 7.52 1.08 -33.04
CA GLY A 23 8.11 2.33 -32.57
C GLY A 23 8.13 3.39 -33.66
N ASN A 24 8.30 4.65 -33.26
CA ASN A 24 8.47 5.75 -34.19
C ASN A 24 9.75 6.57 -33.90
N PRO A 25 10.18 7.43 -34.83
CA PRO A 25 11.37 8.26 -34.65
C PRO A 25 11.26 9.30 -33.52
N ALA A 26 10.05 9.57 -33.00
CA ALA A 26 9.82 10.49 -31.90
C ALA A 26 10.03 9.84 -30.51
N GLY A 27 10.51 8.59 -30.46
CA GLY A 27 10.82 7.89 -29.21
C GLY A 27 9.66 7.10 -28.61
N LEU A 28 8.47 7.17 -29.20
CA LEU A 28 7.30 6.40 -28.75
C LEU A 28 7.42 4.94 -29.20
N SER A 29 7.14 4.01 -28.29
CA SER A 29 7.05 2.57 -28.57
C SER A 29 5.84 1.95 -27.90
N VAL A 30 5.28 0.92 -28.55
CA VAL A 30 4.18 0.13 -28.01
C VAL A 30 4.49 -1.34 -28.20
N SER A 31 4.47 -2.09 -27.09
CA SER A 31 4.70 -3.53 -27.07
C SER A 31 3.39 -4.27 -26.85
N ALA A 32 3.16 -5.35 -27.60
CA ALA A 32 2.06 -6.27 -27.45
C ALA A 32 2.57 -7.70 -27.18
N LEU A 33 1.77 -8.46 -26.45
CA LEU A 33 1.98 -9.87 -26.14
C LEU A 33 1.50 -10.76 -27.29
N ALA A 34 1.94 -12.02 -27.29
CA ALA A 34 1.50 -13.03 -28.27
C ALA A 34 -0.01 -13.37 -28.18
N ASN A 35 -0.66 -13.02 -27.07
CA ASN A 35 -2.12 -13.13 -26.91
C ASN A 35 -2.89 -11.91 -27.47
N GLY A 36 -2.19 -10.96 -28.10
CA GLY A 36 -2.77 -9.74 -28.66
C GLY A 36 -3.08 -8.63 -27.64
N ALA A 37 -2.85 -8.84 -26.35
CA ALA A 37 -3.01 -7.80 -25.35
C ALA A 37 -1.81 -6.82 -25.35
N LEU A 38 -2.06 -5.56 -24.98
CA LEU A 38 -0.98 -4.60 -24.78
C LEU A 38 -0.13 -4.97 -23.56
N PHE A 39 1.19 -4.86 -23.72
CA PHE A 39 2.15 -5.01 -22.64
C PHE A 39 2.51 -3.66 -22.02
N ALA A 40 2.99 -2.72 -22.85
CA ALA A 40 3.39 -1.39 -22.42
C ALA A 40 3.32 -0.37 -23.58
N ILE A 41 3.01 0.88 -23.24
CA ILE A 41 3.23 2.05 -24.09
C ILE A 41 4.31 2.87 -23.39
N GLU A 42 5.36 3.23 -24.12
CA GLU A 42 6.54 3.88 -23.54
C GLU A 42 7.06 4.98 -24.45
N HIS A 43 7.77 5.92 -23.86
CA HIS A 43 8.53 6.94 -24.57
C HIS A 43 9.97 6.95 -24.05
N SER A 44 10.93 6.94 -24.98
CA SER A 44 12.35 7.14 -24.68
C SER A 44 12.86 8.39 -25.39
N ASP A 45 13.43 9.32 -24.63
CA ASP A 45 14.04 10.51 -25.22
C ASP A 45 15.47 10.24 -25.76
N ALA A 46 16.08 11.26 -26.37
CA ALA A 46 17.44 11.19 -26.91
C ALA A 46 18.53 11.03 -25.82
N ALA A 47 18.22 11.37 -24.56
CA ALA A 47 19.10 11.19 -23.41
C ALA A 47 18.97 9.79 -22.77
N GLY A 48 18.02 8.98 -23.23
CA GLY A 48 17.74 7.64 -22.72
C GLY A 48 16.81 7.63 -21.50
N VAL A 49 16.15 8.75 -21.17
CA VAL A 49 15.10 8.76 -20.15
C VAL A 49 13.88 8.05 -20.70
N GLN A 50 13.50 6.96 -20.04
CA GLN A 50 12.35 6.16 -20.40
C GLN A 50 11.17 6.44 -19.46
N VAL A 51 10.02 6.73 -20.04
CA VAL A 51 8.75 6.90 -19.34
C VAL A 51 7.80 5.80 -19.82
N MET A 52 7.29 5.02 -18.88
CA MET A 52 6.17 4.11 -19.14
C MET A 52 4.87 4.90 -18.98
N ILE A 53 4.09 4.94 -20.05
CA ILE A 53 2.85 5.71 -20.12
C ILE A 53 1.73 4.98 -19.39
N ASN A 54 1.57 3.68 -19.60
CA ASN A 54 0.61 2.88 -18.84
C ASN A 54 1.08 2.59 -17.40
N GLN A 55 0.16 2.21 -16.53
CA GLN A 55 0.42 2.03 -15.10
C GLN A 55 0.94 0.62 -14.79
N VAL A 56 0.30 -0.40 -15.38
CA VAL A 56 0.60 -1.83 -15.11
C VAL A 56 0.98 -2.54 -16.41
N GLN A 57 2.03 -3.36 -16.36
CA GLN A 57 2.44 -4.18 -17.51
C GLN A 57 1.45 -5.32 -17.78
N GLY A 58 1.15 -5.57 -19.05
CA GLY A 58 0.29 -6.69 -19.45
C GLY A 58 0.91 -8.06 -19.13
N SER A 59 0.06 -9.06 -18.85
CA SER A 59 0.48 -10.43 -18.54
C SER A 59 0.29 -11.41 -19.71
N PRO A 60 1.26 -12.32 -20.00
CA PRO A 60 1.13 -13.33 -21.05
C PRO A 60 -0.08 -14.26 -20.92
N ILE A 61 -0.57 -14.51 -19.70
CA ILE A 61 -1.68 -15.45 -19.44
C ILE A 61 -3.03 -14.75 -19.30
N TYR A 62 -3.08 -13.41 -19.32
CA TYR A 62 -4.31 -12.64 -19.15
C TYR A 62 -4.32 -11.38 -20.01
N GLY A 63 -3.47 -10.41 -19.69
CA GLY A 63 -3.37 -9.12 -20.38
C GLY A 63 -3.17 -7.98 -19.38
N GLY A 64 -3.47 -6.75 -19.79
CA GLY A 64 -3.38 -5.55 -18.96
C GLY A 64 -4.75 -4.92 -18.63
N ILE A 65 -4.73 -3.71 -18.07
CA ILE A 65 -5.97 -2.97 -17.74
C ILE A 65 -6.58 -2.34 -19.00
N GLY A 66 -5.76 -1.77 -19.89
CA GLY A 66 -6.20 -1.11 -21.11
C GLY A 66 -7.05 -1.99 -22.04
N ARG A 67 -8.16 -1.44 -22.55
CA ARG A 67 -9.15 -2.17 -23.37
C ARG A 67 -10.03 -1.24 -24.20
N LEU A 68 -10.65 -1.79 -25.24
CA LEU A 68 -11.69 -1.14 -26.05
C LEU A 68 -12.97 -1.96 -26.03
N TYR A 69 -14.09 -1.32 -25.67
CA TYR A 69 -15.42 -1.92 -25.73
C TYR A 69 -16.22 -1.39 -26.90
N LEU A 70 -16.86 -2.29 -27.65
CA LEU A 70 -17.98 -2.00 -28.53
C LEU A 70 -19.27 -2.16 -27.72
N ARG A 71 -20.16 -1.16 -27.75
CA ARG A 71 -21.52 -1.29 -27.24
C ARG A 71 -22.51 -1.14 -28.36
N THR A 72 -23.50 -2.02 -28.40
CA THR A 72 -24.60 -1.95 -29.38
C THR A 72 -25.94 -1.83 -28.66
N GLY A 73 -26.83 -0.99 -29.20
CA GLY A 73 -28.19 -0.79 -28.70
C GLY A 73 -29.21 -1.76 -29.31
N GLY A 74 -30.48 -1.39 -29.21
CA GLY A 74 -31.63 -2.19 -29.68
C GLY A 74 -32.35 -2.93 -28.54
N SER A 75 -33.19 -3.91 -28.89
CA SER A 75 -34.00 -4.67 -27.92
C SER A 75 -33.18 -5.60 -27.01
N GLY A 76 -31.90 -5.84 -27.34
CA GLY A 76 -30.94 -6.55 -26.51
C GLY A 76 -29.58 -5.85 -26.57
N PRO A 77 -29.36 -4.81 -25.75
CA PRO A 77 -28.09 -4.11 -25.69
C PRO A 77 -26.95 -5.08 -25.36
N ALA A 78 -25.83 -4.94 -26.05
CA ALA A 78 -24.66 -5.80 -25.84
C ALA A 78 -23.40 -4.97 -25.64
N VAL A 79 -22.49 -5.48 -24.81
CA VAL A 79 -21.15 -4.95 -24.58
C VAL A 79 -20.17 -6.04 -24.97
N ALA A 80 -19.20 -5.72 -25.82
CA ALA A 80 -18.19 -6.65 -26.28
C ALA A 80 -16.81 -6.01 -26.16
N GLU A 81 -15.85 -6.74 -25.61
CA GLU A 81 -14.45 -6.34 -25.64
C GLU A 81 -13.88 -6.67 -27.02
N ILE A 82 -13.36 -5.65 -27.71
CA ILE A 82 -12.81 -5.77 -29.07
C ILE A 82 -11.28 -5.58 -29.11
N VAL A 83 -10.70 -5.07 -28.02
CA VAL A 83 -9.28 -5.14 -27.67
C VAL A 83 -9.17 -5.31 -26.16
N GLY A 84 -8.32 -6.22 -25.71
CA GLY A 84 -8.04 -6.45 -24.30
C GLY A 84 -7.90 -7.94 -23.96
N PRO A 85 -7.80 -8.29 -22.67
CA PRO A 85 -7.61 -9.66 -22.19
C PRO A 85 -8.63 -10.70 -22.71
N ARG A 86 -9.89 -10.30 -22.93
CA ARG A 86 -11.01 -11.18 -23.27
C ARG A 86 -11.51 -11.01 -24.70
N ALA A 87 -10.83 -10.21 -25.52
CA ALA A 87 -11.23 -10.01 -26.91
C ALA A 87 -11.00 -11.28 -27.74
N ASP A 88 -12.06 -11.87 -28.28
CA ASP A 88 -11.98 -12.99 -29.24
C ASP A 88 -11.81 -12.44 -30.66
N VAL A 89 -10.55 -12.17 -31.03
CA VAL A 89 -10.19 -11.44 -32.26
C VAL A 89 -8.94 -12.03 -32.90
N ARG A 90 -8.81 -11.84 -34.21
CA ARG A 90 -7.54 -12.06 -34.90
C ARG A 90 -6.62 -10.88 -34.66
N PHE A 91 -5.38 -11.18 -34.26
CA PHE A 91 -4.33 -10.20 -34.07
C PHE A 91 -3.35 -10.19 -35.24
N ALA A 92 -2.89 -9.00 -35.62
CA ALA A 92 -1.88 -8.83 -36.65
C ALA A 92 -0.98 -7.62 -36.35
N SER A 93 0.26 -7.65 -36.83
CA SER A 93 1.23 -6.59 -36.63
C SER A 93 1.97 -6.22 -37.92
N SER A 94 2.49 -5.00 -37.97
CA SER A 94 3.51 -4.54 -38.92
C SER A 94 4.55 -3.72 -38.18
N ASP A 95 5.51 -3.11 -38.87
CA ASP A 95 6.55 -2.28 -38.25
C ASP A 95 6.02 -1.03 -37.53
N SER A 96 4.78 -0.61 -37.82
CA SER A 96 4.21 0.66 -37.33
C SER A 96 2.76 0.57 -36.83
N ALA A 97 2.16 -0.63 -36.83
CA ALA A 97 0.77 -0.79 -36.43
C ALA A 97 0.46 -2.19 -35.87
N PHE A 98 -0.47 -2.22 -34.90
CA PHE A 98 -1.21 -3.41 -34.49
C PHE A 98 -2.64 -3.39 -35.02
N SER A 99 -3.22 -4.56 -35.27
CA SER A 99 -4.60 -4.69 -35.74
C SER A 99 -5.32 -5.84 -35.04
N TRP A 100 -6.53 -5.58 -34.58
CA TRP A 100 -7.47 -6.56 -34.05
C TRP A 100 -8.69 -6.61 -34.96
N THR A 101 -9.10 -7.80 -35.41
CA THR A 101 -10.26 -7.96 -36.29
C THR A 101 -11.17 -9.09 -35.83
N GLY A 102 -12.47 -8.82 -35.78
CA GLY A 102 -13.46 -9.81 -35.37
C GLY A 102 -14.87 -9.46 -35.85
N GLU A 103 -15.82 -10.28 -35.45
CA GLU A 103 -17.24 -10.01 -35.63
C GLU A 103 -17.97 -10.42 -34.35
N THR A 104 -18.73 -9.49 -33.76
CA THR A 104 -19.44 -9.75 -32.50
C THR A 104 -20.84 -9.20 -32.58
N GLY A 105 -21.83 -10.06 -32.29
CA GLY A 105 -23.24 -9.68 -32.35
C GLY A 105 -23.66 -9.09 -33.69
N GLY A 106 -23.16 -9.59 -34.83
CA GLY A 106 -23.49 -9.04 -36.15
C GLY A 106 -22.90 -7.65 -36.45
N ILE A 107 -21.84 -7.26 -35.74
CA ILE A 107 -21.00 -6.12 -36.10
C ILE A 107 -19.61 -6.65 -36.41
N ARG A 108 -19.16 -6.47 -37.65
CA ARG A 108 -17.76 -6.69 -38.01
C ARG A 108 -16.96 -5.49 -37.54
N HIS A 109 -15.87 -5.75 -36.85
CA HIS A 109 -15.03 -4.70 -36.28
C HIS A 109 -13.56 -4.90 -36.64
N ARG A 110 -12.88 -3.78 -36.82
CA ARG A 110 -11.44 -3.69 -37.00
C ARG A 110 -10.91 -2.54 -36.17
N VAL A 111 -9.97 -2.83 -35.28
CA VAL A 111 -9.23 -1.82 -34.51
C VAL A 111 -7.80 -1.81 -35.00
N ARG A 112 -7.23 -0.62 -35.23
CA ARG A 112 -5.80 -0.43 -35.50
C ARG A 112 -5.19 0.52 -34.49
N LEU A 113 -4.10 0.10 -33.85
CA LEU A 113 -3.22 0.99 -33.09
C LEU A 113 -2.08 1.40 -34.00
N GLU A 114 -1.96 2.69 -34.31
CA GLU A 114 -0.96 3.23 -35.23
C GLU A 114 -0.16 4.35 -34.57
N LEU A 115 1.15 4.38 -34.80
CA LEU A 115 2.01 5.47 -34.34
C LEU A 115 2.11 6.55 -35.42
N HIS A 116 2.10 7.81 -35.00
CA HIS A 116 2.38 8.92 -35.91
C HIS A 116 3.83 8.83 -36.43
N PRO A 117 4.10 9.09 -37.71
CA PRO A 117 5.42 8.87 -38.29
C PRO A 117 6.53 9.80 -37.76
N ALA A 118 6.17 10.92 -37.13
CA ALA A 118 7.13 11.95 -36.72
C ALA A 118 6.89 12.57 -35.34
N GLU A 119 5.77 12.24 -34.68
CA GLU A 119 5.35 12.90 -33.42
C GLU A 119 5.05 11.82 -32.38
N PRO A 120 5.17 12.11 -31.07
CA PRO A 120 4.87 11.17 -29.98
C PRO A 120 3.35 11.00 -29.79
N ILE A 121 2.66 10.59 -30.87
CA ILE A 121 1.22 10.41 -30.96
C ILE A 121 0.93 8.97 -31.36
N TRP A 122 -0.07 8.35 -30.74
CA TRP A 122 -0.67 7.10 -31.22
C TRP A 122 -2.18 7.23 -31.39
N LEU A 123 -2.73 6.44 -32.29
CA LEU A 123 -4.14 6.46 -32.68
C LEU A 123 -4.75 5.07 -32.54
N TRP A 124 -5.92 5.00 -31.91
CA TRP A 124 -6.81 3.83 -31.94
C TRP A 124 -7.90 4.07 -32.97
N ARG A 125 -7.73 3.55 -34.18
CA ARG A 125 -8.72 3.67 -35.27
C ARG A 125 -9.65 2.47 -35.27
N VAL A 126 -10.92 2.70 -34.93
CA VAL A 126 -11.96 1.67 -34.91
C VAL A 126 -12.85 1.82 -36.14
N SER A 127 -13.06 0.73 -36.86
CA SER A 127 -14.01 0.62 -37.97
C SER A 127 -15.04 -0.46 -37.64
N LEU A 128 -16.31 -0.11 -37.80
CA LEU A 128 -17.45 -0.98 -37.55
C LEU A 128 -18.26 -1.13 -38.83
N GLU A 129 -18.78 -2.31 -39.10
CA GLU A 129 -19.70 -2.59 -40.21
C GLU A 129 -20.86 -3.41 -39.69
N ASN A 130 -22.09 -2.94 -39.94
CA ASN A 130 -23.29 -3.65 -39.54
C ASN A 130 -23.59 -4.80 -40.54
N THR A 131 -23.44 -6.04 -40.08
CA THR A 131 -23.75 -7.25 -40.87
C THR A 131 -25.17 -7.76 -40.62
N ARG A 132 -25.94 -7.13 -39.72
CA ARG A 132 -27.34 -7.43 -39.46
C ARG A 132 -28.23 -6.93 -40.60
N SER A 133 -29.44 -7.48 -40.68
CA SER A 133 -30.50 -7.01 -41.59
C SER A 133 -31.24 -5.78 -41.09
N GLU A 134 -30.99 -5.36 -39.84
CA GLU A 134 -31.66 -4.24 -39.17
C GLU A 134 -30.65 -3.16 -38.78
N PRO A 135 -31.06 -1.89 -38.70
CA PRO A 135 -30.21 -0.83 -38.19
C PRO A 135 -29.85 -1.07 -36.72
N VAL A 136 -28.66 -0.62 -36.33
CA VAL A 136 -28.15 -0.75 -34.96
C VAL A 136 -27.39 0.50 -34.57
N ASP A 137 -27.68 1.02 -33.38
CA ASP A 137 -26.88 2.06 -32.78
C ASP A 137 -25.68 1.45 -32.07
N ALA A 138 -24.51 2.05 -32.23
CA ALA A 138 -23.29 1.58 -31.60
C ALA A 138 -22.46 2.76 -31.08
N ASP A 139 -21.67 2.52 -30.05
CA ASP A 139 -20.57 3.39 -29.64
C ASP A 139 -19.37 2.55 -29.17
N VAL A 140 -18.25 3.24 -28.95
CA VAL A 140 -17.00 2.62 -28.50
C VAL A 140 -16.51 3.32 -27.24
N VAL A 141 -15.96 2.58 -26.29
CA VAL A 141 -15.34 3.12 -25.09
C VAL A 141 -13.89 2.64 -24.99
N LEU A 142 -12.94 3.58 -25.00
CA LEU A 142 -11.53 3.34 -24.70
C LEU A 142 -11.30 3.46 -23.20
N LEU A 143 -10.57 2.51 -22.61
CA LEU A 143 -10.01 2.62 -21.27
C LEU A 143 -8.50 2.46 -21.37
N GLN A 144 -7.74 3.36 -20.77
CA GLN A 144 -6.28 3.32 -20.76
C GLN A 144 -5.79 3.65 -19.35
N ASP A 145 -5.21 2.68 -18.65
CA ASP A 145 -4.47 2.97 -17.42
C ASP A 145 -3.22 3.80 -17.73
N ILE A 146 -2.89 4.73 -16.84
CA ILE A 146 -1.74 5.63 -16.99
C ILE A 146 -0.90 5.70 -15.71
N GLY A 147 0.43 5.66 -15.87
CA GLY A 147 1.41 5.82 -14.80
C GLY A 147 2.29 7.05 -14.98
N LEU A 148 2.69 7.33 -16.23
CA LEU A 148 3.51 8.48 -16.61
C LEU A 148 4.82 8.59 -15.80
N GLY A 149 5.52 7.46 -15.63
CA GLY A 149 6.74 7.42 -14.83
C GLY A 149 7.71 6.34 -15.26
N ASP A 150 8.92 6.37 -14.68
CA ASP A 150 9.87 5.28 -14.93
C ASP A 150 9.37 3.97 -14.29
N ARG A 151 9.81 2.84 -14.85
CA ARG A 151 9.34 1.52 -14.40
C ARG A 151 9.65 1.25 -12.93
N GLY A 152 10.78 1.73 -12.41
CA GLY A 152 11.15 1.54 -11.00
C GLY A 152 10.17 2.27 -10.08
N PHE A 153 9.88 3.53 -10.40
CA PHE A 153 8.90 4.35 -9.69
C PHE A 153 7.49 3.73 -9.70
N LEU A 154 6.97 3.36 -10.88
CA LEU A 154 5.63 2.79 -11.00
C LEU A 154 5.49 1.46 -10.26
N MET A 155 6.47 0.55 -10.45
CA MET A 155 6.39 -0.79 -9.88
C MET A 155 6.62 -0.81 -8.36
N ASN A 156 7.10 0.29 -7.76
CA ASN A 156 7.18 0.45 -6.30
C ASN A 156 5.81 0.66 -5.65
N SER A 157 4.92 1.43 -6.28
CA SER A 157 3.51 1.59 -5.88
C SER A 157 2.72 2.30 -6.97
N GLU A 158 1.91 1.55 -7.73
CA GLU A 158 1.07 2.13 -8.77
C GLU A 158 -0.01 3.07 -8.18
N ALA A 159 -0.54 2.72 -7.01
CA ALA A 159 -1.48 3.55 -6.27
C ALA A 159 -0.86 4.89 -5.88
N TYR A 160 0.37 4.88 -5.35
CA TYR A 160 1.09 6.10 -5.03
C TYR A 160 1.34 6.95 -6.27
N ALA A 161 1.78 6.37 -7.39
CA ALA A 161 2.00 7.11 -8.63
C ALA A 161 0.72 7.83 -9.10
N SER A 162 -0.44 7.18 -9.00
CA SER A 162 -1.74 7.77 -9.36
C SER A 162 -2.13 8.97 -8.49
N GLN A 163 -1.77 8.97 -7.21
CA GLN A 163 -2.08 10.07 -6.27
C GLN A 163 -1.45 11.42 -6.66
N TYR A 164 -0.53 11.41 -7.63
CA TYR A 164 0.20 12.57 -8.13
C TYR A 164 -0.02 12.81 -9.63
N ILE A 165 -0.95 12.09 -10.28
CA ILE A 165 -1.36 12.42 -11.65
C ILE A 165 -2.48 13.46 -11.57
N ASP A 166 -2.24 14.67 -12.05
CA ASP A 166 -3.31 15.66 -12.21
C ASP A 166 -4.12 15.37 -13.47
N HIS A 167 -5.45 15.44 -13.37
CA HIS A 167 -6.37 15.31 -14.49
C HIS A 167 -7.01 16.68 -14.75
N HIS A 168 -6.64 17.32 -15.86
CA HIS A 168 -7.30 18.53 -16.37
C HIS A 168 -8.22 18.15 -17.53
N ILE A 169 -9.47 18.59 -17.49
CA ILE A 169 -10.45 18.29 -18.53
C ILE A 169 -10.80 19.59 -19.24
N ALA A 170 -10.43 19.68 -20.52
CA ALA A 170 -10.75 20.80 -21.38
C ALA A 170 -11.73 20.37 -22.48
N THR A 171 -12.61 21.27 -22.92
CA THR A 171 -13.52 21.00 -24.03
C THR A 171 -12.97 21.61 -25.32
N HIS A 172 -12.57 20.76 -26.26
CA HIS A 172 -12.13 21.18 -27.58
C HIS A 172 -13.32 21.23 -28.56
N GLU A 173 -13.40 22.26 -29.39
CA GLU A 173 -14.53 22.46 -30.34
C GLU A 173 -14.76 21.26 -31.26
N ARG A 174 -13.68 20.59 -31.70
CA ARG A 174 -13.74 19.41 -32.57
C ARG A 174 -13.71 18.08 -31.81
N PHE A 175 -12.97 18.00 -30.71
CA PHE A 175 -12.65 16.72 -30.06
C PHE A 175 -13.51 16.44 -28.84
N GLY A 176 -14.44 17.34 -28.48
CA GLY A 176 -15.23 17.22 -27.26
C GLY A 176 -14.33 17.31 -26.03
N PRO A 177 -14.66 16.61 -24.93
CA PRO A 177 -13.79 16.49 -23.77
C PRO A 177 -12.43 15.86 -24.14
N VAL A 178 -11.36 16.54 -23.76
CA VAL A 178 -9.97 16.07 -23.82
C VAL A 178 -9.46 15.96 -22.39
N ILE A 179 -8.90 14.80 -22.04
CA ILE A 179 -8.31 14.55 -20.73
C ILE A 179 -6.80 14.78 -20.84
N MET A 180 -6.29 15.74 -20.09
CA MET A 180 -4.87 16.06 -19.98
C MET A 180 -4.36 15.56 -18.64
N ASN A 181 -3.32 14.76 -18.66
CA ASN A 181 -2.79 14.07 -17.49
C ASN A 181 -1.35 14.51 -17.28
N ARG A 182 -1.02 15.01 -16.07
CA ARG A 182 0.32 15.48 -15.72
C ARG A 182 0.81 14.70 -14.51
N GLN A 183 1.96 14.04 -14.62
CA GLN A 183 2.62 13.47 -13.44
C GLN A 183 3.31 14.60 -12.67
N ASN A 184 2.85 14.88 -11.45
CA ASN A 184 3.33 15.99 -10.64
C ASN A 184 4.68 15.70 -9.97
N LEU A 185 5.04 14.41 -9.81
CA LEU A 185 6.37 14.03 -9.32
C LEU A 185 7.38 13.97 -10.46
N LYS A 186 8.51 14.65 -10.26
CA LYS A 186 9.63 14.61 -11.22
C LYS A 186 10.11 13.18 -11.44
N GLN A 187 10.23 12.80 -12.70
CA GLN A 187 10.78 11.51 -13.15
C GLN A 187 12.26 11.66 -13.51
N GLY A 188 12.87 10.60 -14.06
CA GLY A 188 14.26 10.61 -14.51
C GLY A 188 14.61 11.86 -15.35
N GLY A 189 15.80 12.42 -15.13
CA GLY A 189 16.21 13.67 -15.78
C GLY A 189 15.54 14.95 -15.23
N GLY A 190 14.66 14.83 -14.24
CA GLY A 190 13.89 15.95 -13.69
C GLY A 190 12.62 16.29 -14.49
N HIS A 191 12.27 15.46 -15.47
CA HIS A 191 11.14 15.67 -16.36
C HIS A 191 9.79 15.47 -15.66
N ILE A 192 8.78 16.15 -16.18
CA ILE A 192 7.39 16.09 -15.70
C ILE A 192 6.51 15.60 -16.85
N PRO A 193 6.30 14.27 -16.99
CA PRO A 193 5.61 13.72 -18.15
C PRO A 193 4.14 14.11 -18.20
N TRP A 194 3.64 14.30 -19.42
CA TRP A 194 2.29 14.77 -19.70
C TRP A 194 1.66 14.04 -20.88
N LEU A 195 0.34 13.84 -20.82
CA LEU A 195 -0.42 13.11 -21.81
C LEU A 195 -1.81 13.72 -22.04
N ALA A 196 -2.15 14.08 -23.28
CA ALA A 196 -3.51 14.36 -23.71
C ALA A 196 -4.16 13.17 -24.42
N GLN A 197 -5.42 12.88 -24.09
CA GLN A 197 -6.24 11.85 -24.73
C GLN A 197 -7.60 12.39 -25.13
N GLY A 198 -8.10 12.00 -26.31
CA GLY A 198 -9.39 12.43 -26.82
C GLY A 198 -9.89 11.57 -27.98
N CYS A 199 -10.99 12.00 -28.63
CA CYS A 199 -11.58 11.36 -29.80
C CYS A 199 -11.70 12.36 -30.96
N LEU A 200 -11.24 11.97 -32.16
CA LEU A 200 -11.19 12.87 -33.33
C LEU A 200 -12.58 13.27 -33.83
N GLU A 201 -13.56 12.39 -33.66
CA GLU A 201 -14.97 12.59 -33.99
C GLU A 201 -15.73 13.32 -32.86
N GLY A 202 -15.07 13.60 -31.73
CA GLY A 202 -15.64 14.29 -30.58
C GLY A 202 -16.05 13.34 -29.46
N ALA A 203 -15.33 13.27 -28.34
CA ALA A 203 -15.73 12.40 -27.23
C ALA A 203 -17.11 12.82 -26.68
N ALA A 204 -17.97 11.85 -26.36
CA ALA A 204 -19.31 12.09 -25.85
C ALA A 204 -19.36 12.18 -24.31
N ALA A 205 -18.49 11.42 -23.63
CA ALA A 205 -18.40 11.35 -22.18
C ALA A 205 -17.04 10.81 -21.75
N PHE A 206 -16.68 10.97 -20.47
CA PHE A 206 -15.40 10.51 -19.92
C PHE A 206 -15.48 9.98 -18.48
N ALA A 207 -14.42 9.31 -18.05
CA ALA A 207 -14.08 9.04 -16.65
C ALA A 207 -12.55 9.15 -16.49
N THR A 208 -12.04 9.33 -15.28
CA THR A 208 -10.58 9.48 -15.05
C THR A 208 -9.95 8.42 -14.15
N ASP A 209 -10.75 7.69 -13.36
CA ASP A 209 -10.25 6.63 -12.48
C ASP A 209 -11.08 5.33 -12.59
N ALA A 210 -10.42 4.19 -12.43
CA ALA A 210 -11.07 2.88 -12.53
C ALA A 210 -12.17 2.67 -11.49
N ILE A 211 -12.15 3.35 -10.33
CA ILE A 211 -13.22 3.25 -9.32
C ILE A 211 -14.59 3.69 -9.87
N GLN A 212 -14.61 4.57 -10.88
CA GLN A 212 -15.85 4.99 -11.55
C GLN A 212 -16.42 3.91 -12.49
N LEU A 213 -15.62 2.90 -12.82
CA LEU A 213 -15.90 1.89 -13.84
C LEU A 213 -16.17 0.51 -13.24
N VAL A 214 -15.49 0.19 -12.12
CA VAL A 214 -15.64 -1.08 -11.42
C VAL A 214 -17.03 -1.18 -10.79
N ASP A 215 -17.75 -2.24 -11.16
CA ASP A 215 -19.12 -2.48 -10.70
C ASP A 215 -19.32 -3.99 -10.54
N SER A 216 -19.62 -4.40 -9.31
CA SER A 216 -19.83 -5.80 -8.94
C SER A 216 -21.11 -6.42 -9.50
N GLY A 217 -22.05 -5.59 -9.98
CA GLY A 217 -23.29 -6.04 -10.60
C GLY A 217 -23.14 -6.44 -12.08
N ARG A 218 -21.96 -6.26 -12.68
CA ARG A 218 -21.71 -6.55 -14.11
C ARG A 218 -21.09 -7.94 -14.32
N PRO A 219 -21.27 -8.54 -15.51
CA PRO A 219 -20.53 -9.74 -15.89
C PRO A 219 -19.02 -9.57 -15.68
N ASP A 220 -18.36 -10.66 -15.28
CA ASP A 220 -16.95 -10.66 -14.89
C ASP A 220 -16.03 -9.94 -15.89
N GLY A 221 -15.29 -8.95 -15.40
CA GLY A 221 -14.32 -8.17 -16.17
C GLY A 221 -14.93 -7.05 -17.02
N GLN A 222 -16.26 -6.89 -17.06
CA GLN A 222 -16.93 -5.82 -17.80
C GLN A 222 -16.92 -4.50 -17.01
N LEU A 223 -16.16 -3.50 -17.50
CA LEU A 223 -16.00 -2.20 -16.83
C LEU A 223 -16.93 -1.10 -17.33
N VAL A 224 -17.69 -1.34 -18.41
CA VAL A 224 -18.61 -0.34 -18.95
C VAL A 224 -20.04 -0.84 -18.90
N ALA A 225 -20.97 0.07 -18.61
CA ALA A 225 -22.40 -0.23 -18.68
C ALA A 225 -22.85 -0.45 -20.14
N ALA A 226 -24.04 -1.03 -20.30
CA ALA A 226 -24.65 -1.26 -21.60
C ALA A 226 -24.86 0.06 -22.40
N PHE A 227 -25.05 -0.09 -23.71
CA PHE A 227 -25.34 1.04 -24.60
C PHE A 227 -26.50 1.91 -24.06
N GLY A 228 -26.37 3.23 -24.18
CA GLY A 228 -27.33 4.21 -23.69
C GLY A 228 -27.03 4.75 -22.28
N VAL A 229 -26.11 4.13 -21.53
CA VAL A 229 -25.59 4.67 -20.27
C VAL A 229 -24.26 5.38 -20.56
N ALA A 230 -24.21 6.70 -20.36
CA ALA A 230 -23.00 7.49 -20.55
C ALA A 230 -21.96 7.21 -19.45
N LEU A 231 -20.68 7.41 -19.76
CA LEU A 231 -19.67 7.57 -18.71
C LEU A 231 -20.01 8.81 -17.84
N PRO A 232 -19.59 8.85 -16.55
CA PRO A 232 -20.01 9.88 -15.60
C PRO A 232 -19.73 11.32 -16.04
N SER A 233 -18.68 11.54 -16.84
CA SER A 233 -18.16 12.86 -17.21
C SER A 233 -17.75 13.70 -16.00
N GLU A 234 -17.18 13.02 -15.01
CA GLU A 234 -16.69 13.60 -13.77
C GLU A 234 -15.21 13.27 -13.60
N ARG A 235 -14.44 14.27 -13.17
CA ARG A 235 -13.07 14.07 -12.70
C ARG A 235 -13.11 13.37 -11.34
N ARG A 236 -12.34 12.30 -11.22
CA ARG A 236 -12.04 11.59 -9.97
C ARG A 236 -10.53 11.40 -9.87
N GLN A 237 -9.93 12.02 -8.86
CA GLN A 237 -8.54 11.80 -8.44
C GLN A 237 -8.52 10.66 -7.42
N HIS A 238 -7.90 9.54 -7.77
CA HIS A 238 -7.81 8.39 -6.88
C HIS A 238 -6.57 7.54 -7.23
N GLU A 239 -6.60 6.24 -6.96
CA GLU A 239 -5.42 5.38 -6.91
C GLU A 239 -5.26 4.44 -8.12
N VAL A 240 -6.12 4.53 -9.13
CA VAL A 240 -5.98 3.78 -10.39
C VAL A 240 -6.33 4.70 -11.55
N ALA A 241 -5.41 5.61 -11.85
CA ALA A 241 -5.55 6.58 -12.94
C ALA A 241 -5.81 5.83 -14.26
N CYS A 242 -7.06 5.92 -14.72
CA CYS A 242 -7.55 5.17 -15.87
C CYS A 242 -8.54 6.04 -16.68
N PRO A 243 -8.03 7.03 -17.42
CA PRO A 243 -8.83 7.78 -18.38
C PRO A 243 -9.64 6.86 -19.30
N ALA A 244 -10.95 7.09 -19.31
CA ALA A 244 -11.88 6.42 -20.20
C ALA A 244 -12.62 7.44 -21.07
N LEU A 245 -12.74 7.15 -22.36
CA LEU A 245 -13.36 8.02 -23.36
C LEU A 245 -14.42 7.27 -24.14
N GLN A 246 -15.63 7.82 -24.20
CA GLN A 246 -16.74 7.31 -24.98
C GLN A 246 -16.84 8.06 -26.32
N SER A 247 -16.93 7.35 -27.44
CA SER A 247 -17.17 7.94 -28.76
C SER A 247 -18.60 8.49 -28.90
N PRO A 248 -18.90 9.32 -29.91
CA PRO A 248 -20.28 9.56 -30.32
C PRO A 248 -21.00 8.25 -30.64
N SER A 249 -22.32 8.26 -30.49
CA SER A 249 -23.17 7.19 -31.00
C SER A 249 -23.26 7.25 -32.52
N MET A 250 -23.23 6.08 -33.15
CA MET A 250 -23.32 5.88 -34.59
C MET A 250 -24.53 5.01 -34.92
N SER A 251 -25.46 5.50 -35.72
CA SER A 251 -26.56 4.70 -36.27
C SER A 251 -26.13 4.00 -37.56
N LEU A 252 -25.92 2.69 -37.49
CA LEU A 252 -25.44 1.89 -38.60
C LEU A 252 -26.62 1.18 -39.29
N ALA A 253 -27.01 1.64 -40.48
CA ALA A 253 -27.92 0.90 -41.34
C ALA A 253 -27.31 -0.45 -41.79
N PRO A 254 -28.10 -1.43 -42.27
CA PRO A 254 -27.57 -2.67 -42.81
C PRO A 254 -26.49 -2.42 -43.88
N ALA A 255 -25.35 -3.12 -43.75
CA ALA A 255 -24.15 -2.95 -44.58
C ALA A 255 -23.50 -1.54 -44.54
N ALA A 256 -23.94 -0.65 -43.66
CA ALA A 256 -23.27 0.63 -43.42
C ALA A 256 -22.09 0.44 -42.46
N SER A 257 -21.10 1.33 -42.60
CA SER A 257 -19.94 1.39 -41.73
C SER A 257 -19.90 2.68 -40.92
N GLY A 258 -19.30 2.60 -39.74
CA GLY A 258 -18.99 3.75 -38.89
C GLY A 258 -17.56 3.64 -38.36
N SER A 259 -17.04 4.74 -37.83
CA SER A 259 -15.69 4.77 -37.26
C SER A 259 -15.62 5.68 -36.04
N ALA A 260 -14.71 5.33 -35.14
CA ALA A 260 -14.29 6.18 -34.03
C ALA A 260 -12.77 6.10 -33.92
N THR A 261 -12.11 7.24 -33.74
CA THR A 261 -10.66 7.33 -33.62
C THR A 261 -10.31 8.02 -32.30
N PHE A 262 -9.67 7.29 -31.39
CA PHE A 262 -9.09 7.88 -30.19
C PHE A 262 -7.61 8.20 -30.42
N PHE A 263 -7.08 9.19 -29.71
CA PHE A 263 -5.67 9.55 -29.76
C PHE A 263 -5.06 9.64 -28.37
N GLY A 264 -3.75 9.44 -28.30
CA GLY A 264 -2.90 9.89 -27.20
C GLY A 264 -1.75 10.74 -27.74
N LEU A 265 -1.48 11.89 -27.13
CA LEU A 265 -0.36 12.79 -27.44
C LEU A 265 0.49 12.95 -26.19
N PHE A 266 1.72 12.49 -26.25
CA PHE A 266 2.65 12.52 -25.12
C PHE A 266 3.64 13.67 -25.23
N VAL A 267 3.94 14.30 -24.09
CA VAL A 267 5.00 15.30 -23.94
C VAL A 267 5.89 14.87 -22.78
N ALA A 268 7.19 14.72 -23.05
CA ALA A 268 8.13 14.21 -22.05
C ALA A 268 8.28 15.14 -20.84
N ASP A 269 8.15 16.45 -21.04
CA ASP A 269 8.34 17.45 -20.00
C ASP A 269 7.36 18.62 -20.13
N HIS A 270 6.46 18.74 -19.16
CA HIS A 270 5.44 19.80 -19.06
C HIS A 270 5.43 20.40 -17.65
N PRO A 271 6.39 21.30 -17.34
CA PRO A 271 6.60 21.77 -15.97
C PRO A 271 5.45 22.63 -15.43
N GLU A 272 4.66 23.26 -16.29
CA GLU A 272 3.51 24.07 -15.87
C GLU A 272 2.28 23.20 -15.57
N ALA A 273 1.38 23.70 -14.74
CA ALA A 273 0.07 23.09 -14.53
C ALA A 273 -0.73 23.03 -15.84
N SER A 274 -1.49 21.95 -16.03
CA SER A 274 -2.34 21.83 -17.22
C SER A 274 -3.46 22.88 -17.25
N SER A 275 -3.77 23.37 -18.43
CA SER A 275 -4.79 24.40 -18.66
C SER A 275 -5.44 24.27 -20.03
N ASP A 276 -6.53 25.00 -20.27
CA ASP A 276 -7.18 25.04 -21.58
C ASP A 276 -6.28 25.57 -22.69
N ALA A 277 -5.21 26.31 -22.36
CA ALA A 277 -4.22 26.77 -23.34
C ALA A 277 -3.46 25.59 -23.98
N ASP A 278 -3.34 24.46 -23.27
CA ASP A 278 -2.63 23.27 -23.75
C ASP A 278 -3.40 22.54 -24.86
N LEU A 279 -4.67 22.93 -25.12
CA LEU A 279 -5.38 22.51 -26.34
C LEU A 279 -4.64 22.91 -27.62
N ALA A 280 -3.80 23.96 -27.57
CA ALA A 280 -2.97 24.35 -28.71
C ALA A 280 -1.93 23.27 -29.08
N LEU A 281 -1.50 22.43 -28.13
CA LEU A 281 -0.58 21.31 -28.39
C LEU A 281 -1.22 20.23 -29.27
N LEU A 282 -2.55 20.23 -29.41
CA LEU A 282 -3.29 19.27 -30.24
C LEU A 282 -3.29 19.63 -31.73
N ALA A 283 -2.67 20.74 -32.14
CA ALA A 283 -2.61 21.17 -33.54
C ALA A 283 -2.15 20.07 -34.52
N PRO A 284 -1.15 19.20 -34.21
CA PRO A 284 -0.74 18.11 -35.10
C PRO A 284 -1.86 17.09 -35.41
N LEU A 285 -2.90 17.00 -34.57
CA LEU A 285 -4.03 16.09 -34.78
C LEU A 285 -5.01 16.58 -35.87
N ALA A 286 -4.89 17.85 -36.30
CA ALA A 286 -5.73 18.40 -37.36
C ALA A 286 -5.45 17.75 -38.73
N ASP A 287 -4.18 17.44 -38.99
CA ASP A 287 -3.65 16.97 -40.27
C ASP A 287 -3.05 15.55 -40.17
N LEU A 288 -3.77 14.64 -39.51
CA LEU A 288 -3.31 13.26 -39.36
C LEU A 288 -3.21 12.55 -40.72
N PRO A 289 -2.11 11.82 -40.98
CA PRO A 289 -1.99 11.05 -42.20
C PRO A 289 -3.10 10.00 -42.30
N THR A 290 -3.53 9.71 -43.52
CA THR A 290 -4.47 8.62 -43.81
C THR A 290 -3.90 7.29 -43.31
N ALA A 291 -4.75 6.40 -42.80
CA ALA A 291 -4.33 5.11 -42.24
C ALA A 291 -3.36 4.37 -43.17
N THR A 292 -2.26 3.87 -42.61
CA THR A 292 -1.20 3.21 -43.39
C THR A 292 -1.69 1.87 -43.93
N THR A 293 -1.57 1.65 -45.24
CA THR A 293 -1.99 0.40 -45.91
C THR A 293 -0.91 -0.69 -45.86
N GLY A 294 0.01 -0.62 -44.89
CA GLY A 294 1.09 -1.61 -44.75
C GLY A 294 0.55 -3.03 -44.63
N ALA A 295 1.28 -3.99 -45.19
CA ALA A 295 0.95 -5.40 -45.05
C ALA A 295 1.08 -5.81 -43.58
N LEU A 296 -0.03 -6.26 -43.00
CA LEU A 296 -0.06 -6.81 -41.65
C LEU A 296 0.22 -8.31 -41.72
N ILE A 297 1.02 -8.80 -40.78
CA ILE A 297 1.28 -10.23 -40.59
C ILE A 297 0.31 -10.71 -39.52
N GLU A 298 -0.65 -11.55 -39.91
CA GLU A 298 -1.55 -12.19 -38.97
C GLU A 298 -0.77 -13.20 -38.11
N THR A 299 -0.93 -13.09 -36.80
CA THR A 299 -0.40 -14.03 -35.82
C THR A 299 -1.59 -14.53 -35.02
N PRO A 300 -1.94 -15.83 -35.10
CA PRO A 300 -3.01 -16.39 -34.27
C PRO A 300 -2.72 -16.09 -32.79
N PRO A 301 -3.61 -15.37 -32.08
CA PRO A 301 -3.36 -15.06 -30.69
C PRO A 301 -3.32 -16.34 -29.86
N VAL A 302 -2.37 -16.43 -28.95
CA VAL A 302 -2.27 -17.55 -28.02
C VAL A 302 -3.05 -17.22 -26.77
N HIS A 303 -4.21 -17.84 -26.59
CA HIS A 303 -5.04 -17.66 -25.39
C HIS A 303 -4.59 -18.58 -24.25
N GLY A 304 -4.43 -17.99 -23.06
CA GLY A 304 -4.27 -18.73 -21.81
C GLY A 304 -5.62 -19.16 -21.24
N LEU A 305 -5.64 -20.26 -20.48
CA LEU A 305 -6.82 -20.74 -19.74
C LEU A 305 -7.40 -19.66 -18.82
N VAL A 306 -6.56 -18.78 -18.28
CA VAL A 306 -6.97 -17.69 -17.38
C VAL A 306 -7.72 -16.58 -18.12
N GLN A 307 -7.47 -16.36 -19.42
CA GLN A 307 -8.25 -15.40 -20.23
C GLN A 307 -9.68 -15.88 -20.46
N ASP A 308 -9.83 -17.17 -20.73
CA ASP A 308 -11.11 -17.75 -21.13
C ASP A 308 -11.97 -18.15 -19.92
N ALA A 309 -11.33 -18.45 -18.78
CA ALA A 309 -12.04 -18.86 -17.56
C ALA A 309 -12.76 -17.68 -16.90
N PRO A 310 -14.09 -17.74 -16.72
CA PRO A 310 -14.80 -16.74 -15.94
C PRO A 310 -14.48 -16.90 -14.45
N LEU A 311 -14.71 -15.84 -13.67
CA LEU A 311 -14.78 -15.97 -12.22
C LEU A 311 -15.88 -16.96 -11.79
N LEU A 312 -15.57 -17.75 -10.76
CA LEU A 312 -16.55 -18.58 -10.07
C LEU A 312 -17.51 -17.67 -9.29
N ALA A 313 -18.81 -17.79 -9.58
CA ALA A 313 -19.85 -17.10 -8.84
C ALA A 313 -20.20 -17.87 -7.55
N ALA A 314 -19.81 -17.34 -6.40
CA ALA A 314 -20.20 -17.86 -5.09
C ALA A 314 -21.58 -17.33 -4.70
N ALA A 315 -22.40 -18.17 -4.06
CA ALA A 315 -23.66 -17.74 -3.47
C ALA A 315 -23.42 -16.97 -2.17
N ALA A 316 -24.17 -15.90 -1.91
CA ALA A 316 -24.18 -15.27 -0.59
C ALA A 316 -24.70 -16.27 0.47
N LEU A 317 -24.15 -16.20 1.69
CA LEU A 317 -24.68 -16.95 2.83
C LEU A 317 -25.89 -16.22 3.40
N ASP A 318 -26.99 -16.94 3.62
CA ASP A 318 -28.12 -16.42 4.39
C ASP A 318 -27.85 -16.50 5.91
N ASP A 319 -28.70 -15.85 6.71
CA ASP A 319 -28.51 -15.81 8.18
C ASP A 319 -28.48 -17.22 8.80
N ALA A 320 -29.18 -18.21 8.22
CA ALA A 320 -29.20 -19.58 8.71
C ALA A 320 -27.85 -20.29 8.43
N ALA A 321 -27.35 -20.18 7.20
CA ALA A 321 -26.04 -20.72 6.83
C ALA A 321 -24.91 -20.05 7.63
N VAL A 322 -25.01 -18.74 7.90
CA VAL A 322 -24.07 -18.05 8.79
C VAL A 322 -24.17 -18.57 10.22
N ALA A 323 -25.38 -18.79 10.76
CA ALA A 323 -25.57 -19.32 12.10
C ALA A 323 -25.04 -20.75 12.26
N ASP A 324 -25.16 -21.58 11.22
CA ASP A 324 -24.63 -22.94 11.20
C ASP A 324 -23.10 -22.97 11.19
N LEU A 325 -22.46 -22.11 10.39
CA LEU A 325 -21.00 -21.99 10.32
C LEU A 325 -20.40 -21.28 11.55
N TYR A 326 -21.08 -20.26 12.03
CA TYR A 326 -20.61 -19.34 13.05
C TYR A 326 -21.70 -19.10 14.11
N PRO A 327 -21.92 -20.06 15.03
CA PRO A 327 -22.99 -19.96 16.03
C PRO A 327 -22.76 -18.86 17.07
N ASN A 328 -21.49 -18.50 17.32
CA ASN A 328 -21.11 -17.43 18.25
C ASN A 328 -20.47 -16.29 17.47
N ARG A 329 -21.11 -15.11 17.48
CA ARG A 329 -20.65 -13.92 16.75
C ARG A 329 -20.71 -12.71 17.67
N GLU A 330 -19.75 -11.83 17.50
CA GLU A 330 -19.64 -10.57 18.22
C GLU A 330 -19.47 -9.42 17.23
N LEU A 331 -19.87 -8.21 17.64
CA LEU A 331 -19.65 -6.98 16.88
C LEU A 331 -20.18 -7.08 15.43
N GLU A 332 -21.38 -7.63 15.25
CA GLU A 332 -22.01 -7.76 13.92
C GLU A 332 -22.16 -6.38 13.24
N GLU A 333 -21.62 -6.24 12.04
CA GLU A 333 -21.87 -5.09 11.16
C GLU A 333 -23.07 -5.39 10.26
N ARG A 334 -24.13 -4.61 10.39
CA ARG A 334 -25.32 -4.72 9.53
C ARG A 334 -25.62 -3.40 8.85
N VAL A 335 -25.89 -3.46 7.55
CA VAL A 335 -26.37 -2.31 6.76
C VAL A 335 -27.63 -2.73 6.03
N ASP A 336 -28.70 -1.94 6.15
CA ASP A 336 -30.03 -2.24 5.59
C ASP A 336 -30.54 -3.65 5.97
N GLY A 337 -30.24 -4.07 7.21
CA GLY A 337 -30.60 -5.40 7.74
C GLY A 337 -29.70 -6.56 7.30
N LYS A 338 -28.88 -6.38 6.26
CA LYS A 338 -27.92 -7.40 5.79
C LYS A 338 -26.68 -7.44 6.67
N LEU A 339 -26.29 -8.65 7.10
CA LEU A 339 -25.01 -8.89 7.78
C LEU A 339 -23.86 -8.77 6.78
N LEU A 340 -22.82 -8.01 7.15
CA LEU A 340 -21.67 -7.73 6.30
C LEU A 340 -20.37 -8.31 6.86
N SER A 341 -20.13 -8.15 8.16
CA SER A 341 -19.00 -8.78 8.85
C SER A 341 -19.28 -8.96 10.33
N PHE A 342 -18.47 -9.79 11.00
CA PHE A 342 -18.55 -10.02 12.44
C PHE A 342 -17.23 -10.61 12.96
N PHE A 343 -17.06 -10.61 14.27
CA PHE A 343 -15.96 -11.27 14.96
C PHE A 343 -16.42 -12.60 15.54
N VAL A 344 -15.49 -13.56 15.63
CA VAL A 344 -15.72 -14.87 16.24
C VAL A 344 -14.66 -15.11 17.31
N PRO A 345 -15.05 -15.43 18.56
CA PRO A 345 -14.10 -15.80 19.60
C PRO A 345 -13.27 -17.02 19.19
N GLY A 346 -11.99 -16.81 18.88
CA GLY A 346 -11.07 -17.82 18.36
C GLY A 346 -9.81 -18.02 19.23
N GLY A 347 -9.89 -17.75 20.52
CA GLY A 347 -8.71 -17.65 21.38
C GLY A 347 -7.87 -16.40 21.03
N PHE A 348 -6.54 -16.51 21.10
CA PHE A 348 -5.64 -15.39 20.79
C PHE A 348 -5.58 -15.04 19.30
N GLN A 349 -5.97 -15.96 18.41
CA GLN A 349 -6.04 -15.66 16.98
C GLN A 349 -7.24 -14.79 16.59
N ASN A 350 -8.18 -14.53 17.52
CA ASN A 350 -9.41 -13.74 17.38
C ASN A 350 -9.87 -13.51 15.93
N ARG A 351 -10.95 -14.14 15.48
CA ARG A 351 -11.25 -14.18 14.05
C ARG A 351 -12.15 -13.04 13.59
N HIS A 352 -11.94 -12.57 12.36
CA HIS A 352 -12.83 -11.63 11.69
C HIS A 352 -13.34 -12.23 10.39
N VAL A 353 -14.66 -12.31 10.24
CA VAL A 353 -15.33 -12.91 9.09
C VAL A 353 -16.00 -11.82 8.27
N VAL A 354 -15.69 -11.76 6.98
CA VAL A 354 -16.25 -10.83 6.00
C VAL A 354 -17.11 -11.59 5.00
N LEU A 355 -18.34 -11.15 4.78
CA LEU A 355 -19.25 -11.76 3.82
C LEU A 355 -19.13 -11.10 2.45
N LEU A 356 -19.46 -11.86 1.40
CA LEU A 356 -19.42 -11.45 -0.01
C LEU A 356 -19.95 -10.02 -0.23
N GLU A 357 -21.14 -9.73 0.29
CA GLU A 357 -21.83 -8.44 0.12
C GLU A 357 -21.00 -7.23 0.60
N LYS A 358 -20.12 -7.41 1.60
CA LYS A 358 -19.27 -6.31 2.08
C LYS A 358 -18.15 -6.00 1.10
N GLU A 359 -17.47 -7.03 0.59
CA GLU A 359 -16.37 -6.88 -0.37
C GLU A 359 -16.81 -6.17 -1.65
N LEU A 360 -18.05 -6.39 -2.08
CA LEU A 360 -18.63 -5.74 -3.26
C LEU A 360 -18.96 -4.25 -3.07
N ARG A 361 -18.86 -3.72 -1.84
CA ARG A 361 -19.27 -2.35 -1.47
C ARG A 361 -18.13 -1.48 -0.93
N VAL A 362 -17.01 -2.06 -0.53
CA VAL A 362 -15.87 -1.31 0.01
C VAL A 362 -15.00 -0.78 -1.13
N ALA A 363 -14.44 0.41 -0.95
CA ALA A 363 -13.50 0.99 -1.91
C ALA A 363 -12.14 0.26 -1.91
N ARG A 364 -11.71 -0.22 -0.74
CA ARG A 364 -10.45 -0.96 -0.55
C ARG A 364 -10.77 -2.41 -0.22
N ARG A 365 -10.33 -3.32 -1.10
CA ARG A 365 -10.52 -4.78 -0.96
C ARG A 365 -10.01 -5.33 0.37
N HIS A 366 -10.68 -6.32 0.96
CA HIS A 366 -10.23 -6.95 2.20
C HIS A 366 -8.98 -7.81 1.99
N GLY A 367 -8.02 -7.71 2.92
CA GLY A 367 -6.79 -8.49 2.88
C GLY A 367 -6.17 -8.73 4.25
N ALA A 368 -5.24 -9.67 4.33
CA ALA A 368 -4.50 -10.03 5.53
C ALA A 368 -3.04 -10.30 5.17
N ILE A 369 -2.11 -9.99 6.07
CA ILE A 369 -0.71 -10.43 5.96
C ILE A 369 -0.55 -11.60 6.93
N LEU A 370 -0.06 -12.73 6.46
CA LEU A 370 0.25 -13.88 7.31
C LEU A 370 1.75 -13.97 7.49
N ARG A 371 2.20 -14.33 8.70
CA ARG A 371 3.61 -14.40 9.09
C ARG A 371 3.89 -15.72 9.81
N SER A 372 5.02 -16.35 9.51
CA SER A 372 5.52 -17.55 10.16
C SER A 372 6.55 -17.25 11.26
N GLY A 373 6.93 -18.26 12.05
CA GLY A 373 8.06 -18.18 12.96
C GLY A 373 7.83 -17.38 14.25
N GLN A 374 8.83 -17.39 15.13
CA GLN A 374 8.74 -16.87 16.51
C GLN A 374 9.48 -15.54 16.74
N SER A 375 10.18 -14.99 15.74
CA SER A 375 10.97 -13.76 15.91
C SER A 375 10.13 -12.48 15.84
N MET A 376 10.19 -11.63 16.86
CA MET A 376 9.57 -10.30 16.81
C MET A 376 10.36 -9.29 15.98
N LEU A 377 11.60 -9.60 15.58
CA LEU A 377 12.46 -8.73 14.79
C LEU A 377 12.75 -9.33 13.41
N PRO A 378 13.17 -8.52 12.42
CA PRO A 378 13.59 -9.02 11.12
C PRO A 378 14.69 -10.08 11.25
N ASP A 379 14.52 -11.19 10.53
CA ASP A 379 15.48 -12.28 10.42
C ASP A 379 15.41 -12.90 9.01
N ASP A 380 16.23 -13.93 8.77
CA ASP A 380 16.28 -14.63 7.48
C ASP A 380 15.35 -15.86 7.41
N ASN A 381 14.48 -16.06 8.42
CA ASN A 381 13.67 -17.28 8.59
C ASN A 381 12.16 -16.99 8.66
N THR A 382 11.75 -15.74 8.80
CA THR A 382 10.34 -15.37 8.88
C THR A 382 9.73 -15.36 7.48
N LEU A 383 8.79 -16.26 7.22
CA LEU A 383 7.97 -16.22 6.01
C LEU A 383 6.84 -15.20 6.19
N ALA A 384 6.54 -14.43 5.15
CA ALA A 384 5.33 -13.62 5.08
C ALA A 384 4.63 -13.76 3.72
N ALA A 385 3.31 -13.58 3.69
CA ALA A 385 2.51 -13.53 2.48
C ALA A 385 1.25 -12.68 2.67
N THR A 386 0.85 -11.96 1.63
CA THR A 386 -0.38 -11.16 1.61
C THR A 386 -1.53 -11.94 0.96
N CYS A 387 -2.62 -12.13 1.69
CA CYS A 387 -3.83 -12.80 1.24
C CYS A 387 -4.93 -11.77 0.93
N TRP A 388 -5.68 -11.96 -0.15
CA TRP A 388 -6.82 -11.09 -0.49
C TRP A 388 -8.11 -11.88 -0.65
N MET A 389 -9.22 -11.30 -0.18
CA MET A 389 -10.55 -11.91 -0.28
C MET A 389 -10.91 -12.27 -1.73
N GLN A 390 -10.42 -11.52 -2.71
CA GLN A 390 -10.74 -11.66 -4.13
C GLN A 390 -10.03 -12.85 -4.83
N GLY A 391 -9.80 -13.95 -4.11
CA GLY A 391 -9.19 -15.18 -4.63
C GLY A 391 -7.70 -15.02 -4.94
N ILE A 392 -6.96 -14.34 -4.06
CA ILE A 392 -5.50 -14.25 -4.08
C ILE A 392 -4.99 -14.90 -2.80
N PHE A 393 -4.53 -16.15 -2.92
CA PHE A 393 -4.26 -17.01 -1.77
C PHE A 393 -2.88 -16.77 -1.15
N ALA A 394 -1.98 -16.12 -1.89
CA ALA A 394 -0.73 -15.51 -1.41
C ALA A 394 -0.09 -14.64 -2.49
N ALA A 395 -0.02 -13.34 -2.28
CA ALA A 395 0.83 -12.40 -3.02
C ALA A 395 2.04 -12.03 -2.15
N GLN A 396 3.12 -11.57 -2.78
CA GLN A 396 4.34 -11.14 -2.07
C GLN A 396 4.83 -12.17 -1.03
N LEU A 397 4.87 -13.45 -1.41
CA LEU A 397 5.39 -14.47 -0.49
C LEU A 397 6.91 -14.33 -0.39
N THR A 398 7.43 -14.10 0.82
CA THR A 398 8.86 -13.87 1.10
C THR A 398 9.32 -14.66 2.31
N ILE A 399 10.61 -14.97 2.42
CA ILE A 399 11.30 -15.41 3.63
C ILE A 399 12.42 -14.40 3.90
N GLY A 400 12.35 -13.73 5.03
CA GLY A 400 13.21 -12.60 5.37
C GLY A 400 12.86 -11.33 4.61
N ASN A 401 13.76 -10.83 3.76
CA ASN A 401 13.61 -9.53 3.12
C ASN A 401 12.35 -9.45 2.21
N THR A 402 11.41 -8.56 2.54
CA THR A 402 10.10 -8.46 1.87
C THR A 402 10.14 -7.84 0.47
N SER A 403 11.28 -7.26 0.07
CA SER A 403 11.48 -6.65 -1.25
C SER A 403 12.26 -7.57 -2.19
N PHE A 404 13.33 -8.22 -1.74
CA PHE A 404 14.22 -8.98 -2.63
C PHE A 404 13.95 -10.48 -2.64
N HIS A 405 13.52 -11.07 -1.53
CA HIS A 405 13.34 -12.53 -1.42
C HIS A 405 11.93 -12.97 -1.87
N LYS A 406 11.31 -12.24 -2.80
CA LYS A 406 9.94 -12.51 -3.25
C LYS A 406 9.88 -13.76 -4.13
N LEU A 407 9.14 -14.75 -3.67
CA LEU A 407 8.71 -15.90 -4.47
C LEU A 407 7.56 -15.50 -5.39
N PHE A 408 6.42 -15.09 -4.81
CA PHE A 408 5.23 -14.72 -5.58
C PHE A 408 5.11 -13.22 -5.79
N SER A 409 4.59 -12.84 -6.97
CA SER A 409 4.38 -11.45 -7.34
C SER A 409 3.39 -10.72 -6.44
N ILE A 410 3.43 -9.40 -6.51
CA ILE A 410 2.55 -8.50 -5.77
C ILE A 410 1.23 -8.35 -6.53
N SER A 411 0.12 -8.19 -5.81
CA SER A 411 -1.15 -7.80 -6.42
C SER A 411 -1.26 -6.28 -6.53
N ARG A 412 -1.01 -5.77 -7.74
CA ARG A 412 -0.78 -4.35 -8.05
C ARG A 412 -2.07 -3.51 -8.09
N ASP A 413 -3.09 -3.98 -8.79
CA ASP A 413 -4.37 -3.25 -8.88
C ASP A 413 -5.34 -3.65 -7.75
N PRO A 414 -6.09 -2.70 -7.15
CA PRO A 414 -6.96 -2.96 -5.99
C PRO A 414 -8.31 -3.61 -6.34
N TYR A 415 -8.66 -3.72 -7.63
CA TYR A 415 -9.98 -4.17 -8.07
C TYR A 415 -9.96 -5.54 -8.76
N ASN A 416 -8.80 -6.22 -8.74
CA ASN A 416 -8.60 -7.53 -9.37
C ASN A 416 -8.86 -7.50 -10.89
N LEU A 417 -8.53 -6.38 -11.54
CA LEU A 417 -8.63 -6.19 -12.98
C LEU A 417 -7.62 -7.07 -13.71
N THR A 418 -6.46 -7.31 -13.10
CA THR A 418 -5.46 -8.28 -13.56
C THR A 418 -5.60 -9.61 -12.79
N ARG A 419 -5.32 -10.75 -13.46
CA ARG A 419 -5.58 -12.10 -12.93
C ARG A 419 -4.32 -12.98 -12.79
N ASN A 420 -3.14 -12.41 -12.99
CA ASN A 420 -1.87 -13.13 -12.96
C ASN A 420 -1.17 -13.10 -11.60
N SER A 421 -1.42 -12.08 -10.78
CA SER A 421 -0.62 -11.81 -9.59
C SER A 421 -0.79 -12.84 -8.47
N GLY A 422 0.30 -13.14 -7.77
CA GLY A 422 0.31 -14.03 -6.60
C GLY A 422 -0.04 -15.48 -6.94
N LEU A 423 -0.40 -16.25 -5.92
CA LEU A 423 -0.98 -17.58 -6.01
C LEU A 423 -2.50 -17.49 -6.22
N ARG A 424 -2.97 -18.14 -7.28
CA ARG A 424 -4.36 -18.22 -7.73
C ARG A 424 -4.77 -19.67 -7.90
N ILE A 425 -6.07 -19.94 -7.87
CA ILE A 425 -6.63 -21.28 -8.04
C ILE A 425 -7.81 -21.21 -8.99
N MET A 426 -7.78 -22.05 -10.02
CA MET A 426 -8.93 -22.35 -10.87
C MET A 426 -9.54 -23.69 -10.46
N ILE A 427 -10.84 -23.82 -10.66
CA ILE A 427 -11.60 -25.02 -10.37
C ILE A 427 -12.38 -25.47 -11.61
N ASP A 428 -12.45 -26.77 -11.81
CA ASP A 428 -13.35 -27.39 -12.79
C ASP A 428 -14.32 -28.31 -12.05
N THR A 429 -15.59 -27.90 -12.06
CA THR A 429 -16.72 -28.59 -11.41
C THR A 429 -17.47 -29.53 -12.36
N GLY A 430 -16.99 -29.66 -13.61
CA GLY A 430 -17.62 -30.41 -14.70
C GLY A 430 -18.07 -29.53 -15.88
N SER A 431 -18.03 -28.21 -15.73
CA SER A 431 -18.42 -27.22 -16.75
C SER A 431 -17.23 -26.47 -17.37
N GLY A 432 -16.01 -26.92 -17.12
CA GLY A 432 -14.78 -26.23 -17.53
C GLY A 432 -14.18 -25.40 -16.40
N TRP A 433 -13.01 -24.81 -16.66
CA TRP A 433 -12.27 -24.04 -15.67
C TRP A 433 -12.93 -22.71 -15.34
N GLN A 434 -12.98 -22.38 -14.06
CA GLN A 434 -13.40 -21.09 -13.51
C GLN A 434 -12.37 -20.62 -12.49
N LEU A 435 -12.04 -19.32 -12.49
CA LEU A 435 -11.09 -18.76 -11.53
C LEU A 435 -11.80 -18.46 -10.20
N LEU A 436 -11.22 -18.91 -9.07
CA LEU A 436 -11.75 -18.54 -7.76
C LEU A 436 -11.60 -17.03 -7.53
N GLY A 437 -12.72 -16.33 -7.36
CA GLY A 437 -12.79 -14.89 -7.08
C GLY A 437 -13.20 -14.60 -5.64
N VAL A 438 -14.16 -13.69 -5.46
CA VAL A 438 -14.72 -13.35 -4.15
C VAL A 438 -15.54 -14.54 -3.58
N PRO A 439 -15.23 -15.04 -2.37
CA PRO A 439 -15.94 -16.14 -1.73
C PRO A 439 -17.24 -15.66 -1.07
N SER A 440 -18.08 -16.61 -0.65
CA SER A 440 -19.26 -16.36 0.17
C SER A 440 -18.89 -15.76 1.54
N ALA A 441 -17.80 -16.24 2.13
CA ALA A 441 -17.19 -15.72 3.35
C ALA A 441 -15.66 -15.79 3.29
N PHE A 442 -15.02 -14.78 3.86
CA PHE A 442 -13.57 -14.71 4.08
C PHE A 442 -13.29 -14.58 5.57
N ASP A 443 -12.68 -15.61 6.13
CA ASP A 443 -12.50 -15.81 7.56
C ASP A 443 -11.00 -15.71 7.90
N MET A 444 -10.62 -14.63 8.58
CA MET A 444 -9.24 -14.26 8.87
C MET A 444 -8.92 -14.48 10.35
N GLY A 445 -7.80 -15.15 10.62
CA GLY A 445 -7.09 -15.12 11.90
C GLY A 445 -5.75 -14.38 11.78
N LEU A 446 -4.96 -14.36 12.86
CA LEU A 446 -3.63 -13.71 12.86
C LEU A 446 -2.55 -14.49 12.09
N SER A 447 -2.76 -15.79 11.87
CA SER A 447 -1.80 -16.68 11.18
C SER A 447 -2.44 -17.57 10.11
N ASP A 448 -3.74 -17.42 9.87
CA ASP A 448 -4.47 -18.17 8.84
C ASP A 448 -5.57 -17.36 8.16
N CYS A 449 -6.00 -17.84 7.00
CA CYS A 449 -7.14 -17.33 6.25
C CYS A 449 -7.94 -18.49 5.66
N ARG A 450 -9.26 -18.34 5.56
CA ARG A 450 -10.15 -19.28 4.88
C ARG A 450 -11.07 -18.57 3.91
N TRP A 451 -11.16 -19.07 2.69
CA TRP A 451 -12.10 -18.65 1.67
C TRP A 451 -13.15 -19.74 1.49
N ILE A 452 -14.41 -19.42 1.80
CA ILE A 452 -15.52 -20.36 1.76
C ILE A 452 -16.43 -20.01 0.58
N TYR A 453 -16.44 -20.87 -0.43
CA TYR A 453 -17.27 -20.74 -1.63
C TYR A 453 -18.47 -21.67 -1.55
N ARG A 454 -19.65 -21.12 -1.29
CA ARG A 454 -20.93 -21.85 -1.36
C ARG A 454 -21.42 -21.88 -2.81
N LEU A 455 -21.57 -23.08 -3.35
CA LEU A 455 -22.20 -23.32 -4.64
C LEU A 455 -23.54 -24.07 -4.45
N ALA A 456 -24.23 -24.38 -5.55
CA ALA A 456 -25.53 -25.04 -5.50
C ALA A 456 -25.49 -26.46 -4.91
N ASP A 457 -24.43 -27.23 -5.19
CA ASP A 457 -24.32 -28.64 -4.83
C ASP A 457 -23.08 -28.98 -3.98
N ARG A 458 -22.24 -27.98 -3.68
CA ARG A 458 -21.00 -28.16 -2.91
C ARG A 458 -20.56 -26.89 -2.19
N THR A 459 -19.73 -27.08 -1.19
CA THR A 459 -18.96 -26.00 -0.54
C THR A 459 -17.49 -26.28 -0.73
N ILE A 460 -16.74 -25.28 -1.19
CA ILE A 460 -15.28 -25.37 -1.34
C ILE A 460 -14.66 -24.43 -0.31
N THR A 461 -13.78 -24.97 0.53
CA THR A 461 -13.03 -24.20 1.50
C THR A 461 -11.55 -24.27 1.14
N VAL A 462 -10.95 -23.11 0.86
CA VAL A 462 -9.49 -22.98 0.75
C VAL A 462 -8.98 -22.41 2.07
N SER A 463 -8.14 -23.14 2.79
CA SER A 463 -7.41 -22.67 3.97
C SER A 463 -5.98 -22.32 3.59
N ALA A 464 -5.44 -21.23 4.12
CA ALA A 464 -4.03 -20.88 4.05
C ALA A 464 -3.50 -20.66 5.47
N VAL A 465 -2.42 -21.34 5.85
CA VAL A 465 -1.85 -21.30 7.20
C VAL A 465 -0.35 -21.02 7.12
N ALA A 466 0.11 -19.98 7.81
CA ALA A 466 1.54 -19.76 8.06
C ALA A 466 1.96 -20.50 9.35
N ALA A 467 3.04 -21.26 9.29
CA ALA A 467 3.50 -22.05 10.44
C ALA A 467 4.06 -21.17 11.56
N GLY A 468 3.71 -21.45 12.82
CA GLY A 468 4.28 -20.67 13.93
C GLY A 468 5.77 -20.90 14.16
N ASP A 469 6.36 -22.01 13.70
CA ASP A 469 7.78 -22.33 13.93
C ASP A 469 8.61 -22.34 12.64
N ASP A 470 8.09 -22.95 11.57
CA ASP A 470 8.84 -23.17 10.33
C ASP A 470 8.70 -21.98 9.35
N PRO A 471 9.68 -21.71 8.47
CA PRO A 471 9.53 -20.86 7.27
C PRO A 471 8.63 -21.52 6.21
N ALA A 472 7.36 -21.72 6.57
CA ALA A 472 6.42 -22.52 5.79
C ALA A 472 5.01 -21.92 5.75
N MET A 473 4.38 -22.08 4.59
CA MET A 473 2.97 -21.77 4.37
C MET A 473 2.29 -22.94 3.65
N GLN A 474 1.16 -23.40 4.17
CA GLN A 474 0.40 -24.52 3.63
C GLN A 474 -0.99 -24.06 3.18
N TRP A 475 -1.40 -24.54 2.01
CA TRP A 475 -2.77 -24.40 1.51
C TRP A 475 -3.46 -25.76 1.49
N SER A 476 -4.67 -25.79 2.02
CA SER A 476 -5.54 -26.97 2.02
C SER A 476 -6.87 -26.62 1.38
N ILE A 477 -7.29 -27.41 0.40
CA ILE A 477 -8.57 -27.28 -0.27
C ILE A 477 -9.44 -28.46 0.13
N ALA A 478 -10.59 -28.18 0.72
CA ALA A 478 -11.61 -29.16 1.08
C ALA A 478 -12.89 -28.93 0.27
N VAL A 479 -13.49 -30.01 -0.23
CA VAL A 479 -14.77 -29.97 -0.94
C VAL A 479 -15.80 -30.83 -0.21
N GLU A 480 -16.83 -30.16 0.31
CA GLU A 480 -18.03 -30.82 0.80
C GLU A 480 -19.03 -30.93 -0.35
N GLY A 481 -19.15 -32.13 -0.94
CA GLY A 481 -19.95 -32.37 -2.14
C GLY A 481 -19.15 -33.14 -3.20
N PRO A 482 -19.59 -33.13 -4.47
CA PRO A 482 -18.87 -33.82 -5.54
C PRO A 482 -17.43 -33.31 -5.73
N ALA A 483 -16.51 -34.24 -6.02
CA ALA A 483 -15.10 -33.95 -6.25
C ALA A 483 -14.88 -32.93 -7.40
N CYS A 484 -13.82 -32.14 -7.29
CA CYS A 484 -13.46 -31.10 -8.27
C CYS A 484 -12.02 -31.30 -8.74
N ARG A 485 -11.69 -30.78 -9.92
CA ARG A 485 -10.30 -30.59 -10.32
C ARG A 485 -9.84 -29.18 -9.98
N PHE A 486 -8.57 -29.04 -9.63
CA PHE A 486 -7.94 -27.77 -9.30
C PHE A 486 -6.73 -27.52 -10.19
N LEU A 487 -6.52 -26.25 -10.52
CA LEU A 487 -5.30 -25.75 -11.15
C LEU A 487 -4.83 -24.55 -10.33
N ALA A 488 -3.88 -24.79 -9.43
CA ALA A 488 -3.22 -23.74 -8.66
C ALA A 488 -2.04 -23.22 -9.47
N TYR A 489 -1.88 -21.90 -9.56
CA TYR A 489 -0.76 -21.28 -10.26
C TYR A 489 -0.27 -20.03 -9.56
N GLY A 490 1.04 -19.79 -9.61
CA GLY A 490 1.68 -18.64 -8.99
C GLY A 490 2.58 -17.93 -9.98
N GLN A 491 2.44 -16.61 -10.12
CA GLN A 491 3.42 -15.80 -10.82
C GLN A 491 4.66 -15.64 -9.95
N VAL A 492 5.80 -16.06 -10.48
CA VAL A 492 7.08 -16.11 -9.81
C VAL A 492 7.86 -14.82 -10.08
N THR A 493 8.45 -14.25 -9.03
CA THR A 493 9.34 -13.09 -9.12
C THR A 493 10.80 -13.50 -9.04
N LEU A 494 11.19 -14.24 -7.99
CA LEU A 494 12.58 -14.63 -7.69
C LEU A 494 13.56 -13.44 -7.74
N GLY A 495 13.16 -12.32 -7.15
CA GLY A 495 13.87 -11.05 -7.17
C GLY A 495 13.01 -9.88 -6.69
N GLU A 496 13.41 -8.66 -7.07
CA GLU A 496 12.69 -7.44 -6.67
C GLU A 496 11.42 -7.17 -7.48
N ARG A 497 11.43 -7.31 -8.81
CA ARG A 497 10.25 -7.07 -9.65
C ARG A 497 10.09 -8.17 -10.69
N GLU A 498 8.88 -8.35 -11.19
CA GLU A 498 8.60 -9.35 -12.22
C GLU A 498 9.43 -9.03 -13.48
N TYR A 499 9.90 -10.06 -14.18
CA TYR A 499 10.65 -9.93 -15.43
C TYR A 499 12.03 -9.25 -15.34
N GLU A 500 12.65 -9.15 -14.15
CA GLU A 500 14.00 -8.56 -13.98
C GLU A 500 15.14 -9.59 -13.86
N THR A 501 14.86 -10.77 -13.30
CA THR A 501 15.87 -11.78 -12.95
C THR A 501 15.61 -13.11 -13.65
N HIS A 502 16.66 -13.93 -13.79
CA HIS A 502 16.58 -15.30 -14.31
C HIS A 502 16.66 -16.32 -13.17
N GLY A 503 15.68 -16.32 -12.27
CA GLY A 503 15.55 -17.33 -11.23
C GLY A 503 15.43 -18.73 -11.84
N ARG A 504 16.06 -19.72 -11.21
CA ARG A 504 16.07 -21.11 -11.66
C ARG A 504 14.91 -21.89 -11.04
N ILE A 505 14.20 -22.62 -11.89
CA ILE A 505 13.11 -23.51 -11.49
C ILE A 505 13.47 -24.94 -11.91
N THR A 506 13.34 -25.89 -10.99
CA THR A 506 13.56 -27.33 -11.25
C THR A 506 12.35 -28.09 -10.77
N ILE A 507 11.79 -28.91 -11.66
CA ILE A 507 10.62 -29.76 -11.40
C ILE A 507 11.09 -31.21 -11.31
N ASP A 508 10.73 -31.86 -10.20
CA ASP A 508 10.77 -33.31 -10.03
C ASP A 508 9.34 -33.84 -10.21
N ALA A 509 9.06 -34.42 -11.37
CA ALA A 509 7.70 -34.86 -11.70
C ALA A 509 7.31 -36.15 -10.95
N GLU A 510 8.27 -36.95 -10.52
CA GLU A 510 8.02 -38.15 -9.71
C GLU A 510 7.62 -37.74 -8.30
N ALA A 511 8.36 -36.86 -7.64
CA ALA A 511 8.07 -36.33 -6.32
C ALA A 511 6.91 -35.32 -6.30
N LYS A 512 6.50 -34.79 -7.46
CA LYS A 512 5.56 -33.67 -7.60
C LYS A 512 6.03 -32.43 -6.84
N GLN A 513 7.32 -32.14 -6.97
CA GLN A 513 7.99 -31.07 -6.25
C GLN A 513 8.55 -30.03 -7.23
N ILE A 514 8.48 -28.75 -6.84
CA ILE A 514 9.12 -27.65 -7.57
C ILE A 514 10.14 -26.99 -6.65
N THR A 515 11.37 -26.81 -7.14
CA THR A 515 12.44 -26.09 -6.45
C THR A 515 12.68 -24.77 -7.16
N LEU A 516 12.67 -23.67 -6.42
CA LEU A 516 12.85 -22.33 -6.95
C LEU A 516 14.04 -21.65 -6.26
N GLN A 517 14.95 -21.12 -7.06
CA GLN A 517 16.19 -20.50 -6.58
C GLN A 517 16.41 -19.17 -7.28
N PRO A 518 16.95 -18.16 -6.57
CA PRO A 518 17.27 -16.88 -7.18
C PRO A 518 18.34 -17.01 -8.25
N ASP A 519 18.44 -16.00 -9.11
CA ASP A 519 19.55 -15.90 -10.07
C ASP A 519 20.88 -15.80 -9.29
N PRO A 520 21.81 -16.75 -9.45
CA PRO A 520 23.09 -16.76 -8.73
C PRO A 520 23.98 -15.56 -9.07
N ASN A 521 23.71 -14.88 -10.19
CA ASN A 521 24.43 -13.69 -10.62
C ASN A 521 23.76 -12.38 -10.19
N TRP A 522 22.59 -12.44 -9.56
CA TRP A 522 21.87 -11.27 -9.04
C TRP A 522 22.08 -11.12 -7.53
N LEU A 523 21.75 -9.93 -7.01
CA LEU A 523 22.03 -9.51 -5.64
C LEU A 523 21.58 -10.56 -4.59
N TRP A 524 20.37 -11.12 -4.70
CA TRP A 524 19.91 -12.15 -3.77
C TRP A 524 20.74 -13.44 -3.83
N GLY A 525 20.94 -14.03 -5.02
CA GLY A 525 21.71 -15.28 -5.15
C GLY A 525 23.19 -15.14 -4.77
N GLN A 526 23.78 -13.95 -4.92
CA GLN A 526 25.15 -13.69 -4.48
C GLN A 526 25.28 -13.60 -2.96
N ARG A 527 24.27 -13.03 -2.28
CA ARG A 527 24.28 -12.86 -0.81
C ARG A 527 23.82 -14.12 -0.08
N TYR A 528 22.94 -14.90 -0.69
CA TYR A 528 22.37 -16.12 -0.14
C TYR A 528 22.47 -17.27 -1.15
N PRO A 529 23.66 -17.88 -1.32
CA PRO A 529 23.90 -18.90 -2.33
C PRO A 529 23.12 -20.21 -2.10
N ASP A 530 22.74 -20.47 -0.85
CA ASP A 530 21.95 -21.65 -0.46
C ASP A 530 20.44 -21.39 -0.46
N ALA A 531 20.00 -20.16 -0.80
CA ALA A 531 18.59 -19.79 -0.78
C ALA A 531 17.76 -20.66 -1.74
N SER A 532 16.68 -21.24 -1.21
CA SER A 532 15.70 -21.94 -2.03
C SER A 532 14.31 -21.94 -1.42
N TYR A 533 13.31 -21.94 -2.30
CA TYR A 533 11.93 -22.30 -2.00
C TYR A 533 11.63 -23.67 -2.60
N ARG A 534 10.74 -24.41 -1.94
CA ARG A 534 10.26 -25.73 -2.35
C ARG A 534 8.75 -25.76 -2.27
N LEU A 535 8.08 -25.97 -3.41
CA LEU A 535 6.66 -26.31 -3.44
C LEU A 535 6.53 -27.82 -3.37
N VAL A 536 5.79 -28.30 -2.36
CA VAL A 536 5.59 -29.72 -2.06
C VAL A 536 4.11 -30.02 -1.83
N SER A 537 3.72 -31.28 -1.91
CA SER A 537 2.35 -31.72 -1.66
C SER A 537 2.33 -32.92 -0.72
N SER A 538 1.54 -32.84 0.35
CA SER A 538 1.27 -33.98 1.25
C SER A 538 0.17 -34.89 0.72
N THR A 539 -0.62 -34.41 -0.24
CA THR A 539 -1.60 -35.20 -1.00
C THR A 539 -1.09 -35.44 -2.41
N LYS A 540 0.13 -35.96 -2.53
CA LYS A 540 0.82 -36.22 -3.81
C LYS A 540 -0.06 -37.02 -4.79
N ASP A 541 -0.80 -38.01 -4.31
CA ASP A 541 -1.66 -38.86 -5.14
C ASP A 541 -2.87 -38.12 -5.73
N ALA A 542 -3.25 -36.97 -5.16
CA ALA A 542 -4.28 -36.10 -5.72
C ALA A 542 -3.72 -35.20 -6.84
N VAL A 543 -2.39 -35.08 -6.97
CA VAL A 543 -1.72 -34.23 -7.94
C VAL A 543 -1.48 -34.98 -9.23
N ASP A 544 -2.11 -34.53 -10.31
CA ASP A 544 -1.90 -35.04 -11.67
C ASP A 544 -0.51 -34.62 -12.17
N VAL A 545 -0.24 -33.31 -12.18
CA VAL A 545 0.98 -32.74 -12.74
C VAL A 545 1.39 -31.45 -12.05
N VAL A 546 2.71 -31.25 -11.94
CA VAL A 546 3.35 -29.97 -11.59
C VAL A 546 4.16 -29.50 -12.79
N GLY A 547 4.19 -28.19 -13.03
CA GLY A 547 4.72 -27.62 -14.26
C GLY A 547 4.97 -26.12 -14.17
N GLY A 548 5.33 -25.54 -15.30
CA GLY A 548 5.41 -24.11 -15.52
C GLY A 548 4.15 -23.55 -16.19
N ASP A 549 4.36 -22.54 -17.03
CA ASP A 549 3.29 -21.85 -17.76
C ASP A 549 2.59 -22.71 -18.82
N GLU A 550 3.18 -23.82 -19.25
CA GLU A 550 2.54 -24.75 -20.19
C GLU A 550 1.19 -25.27 -19.70
N LEU A 551 1.02 -25.39 -18.37
CA LEU A 551 -0.24 -25.85 -17.78
C LEU A 551 -1.34 -24.78 -17.81
N LEU A 552 -0.99 -23.55 -18.18
CA LEU A 552 -1.88 -22.40 -18.27
C LEU A 552 -2.32 -22.11 -19.71
N TYR A 553 -1.89 -22.90 -20.68
CA TYR A 553 -2.32 -22.80 -22.08
C TYR A 553 -3.09 -24.04 -22.53
N ILE A 554 -4.06 -23.84 -23.42
CA ILE A 554 -4.90 -24.92 -23.95
C ILE A 554 -4.06 -25.97 -24.72
N ASP A 555 -3.00 -25.52 -25.40
CA ASP A 555 -2.14 -26.39 -26.20
C ASP A 555 -1.04 -27.11 -25.40
N GLY A 556 -0.91 -26.81 -24.11
CA GLY A 556 0.10 -27.42 -23.26
C GLY A 556 1.55 -27.07 -23.65
N VAL A 557 1.77 -25.96 -24.37
CA VAL A 557 3.11 -25.55 -24.82
C VAL A 557 3.69 -24.50 -23.87
N ALA A 558 4.90 -24.77 -23.39
CA ALA A 558 5.64 -23.83 -22.55
C ALA A 558 6.07 -22.62 -23.35
N ARG A 559 5.92 -21.43 -22.74
CA ARG A 559 6.29 -20.14 -23.34
C ARG A 559 7.21 -19.33 -22.42
N ASN A 560 7.81 -20.02 -21.45
CA ASN A 560 8.75 -19.48 -20.46
C ASN A 560 8.18 -18.33 -19.61
N GLY A 561 6.86 -18.13 -19.58
CA GLY A 561 6.24 -17.21 -18.64
C GLY A 561 6.68 -17.52 -17.21
N PRO A 562 6.85 -16.52 -16.34
CA PRO A 562 7.35 -16.73 -14.99
C PRO A 562 6.23 -17.26 -14.09
N PHE A 563 5.78 -18.48 -14.35
CA PHE A 563 4.69 -19.13 -13.64
C PHE A 563 5.10 -20.54 -13.23
N ILE A 564 4.62 -20.95 -12.07
CA ILE A 564 4.52 -22.36 -11.68
C ILE A 564 3.06 -22.75 -11.57
N ALA A 565 2.76 -24.01 -11.81
CA ALA A 565 1.42 -24.54 -11.74
C ALA A 565 1.38 -25.97 -11.20
N LEU A 566 0.30 -26.28 -10.51
CA LEU A 566 -0.04 -27.61 -10.01
C LEU A 566 -1.49 -27.91 -10.41
N ARG A 567 -1.70 -29.02 -11.12
CA ARG A 567 -3.03 -29.51 -11.49
C ARG A 567 -3.34 -30.80 -10.73
N SER A 568 -4.57 -30.91 -10.23
CA SER A 568 -5.05 -32.10 -9.52
C SER A 568 -5.88 -33.02 -10.41
N HIS A 569 -6.00 -34.28 -9.99
CA HIS A 569 -7.13 -35.13 -10.38
C HIS A 569 -8.44 -34.59 -9.76
N ALA A 570 -9.58 -35.17 -10.14
CA ALA A 570 -10.82 -34.92 -9.42
C ALA A 570 -10.68 -35.43 -7.99
N THR A 571 -10.72 -34.53 -7.01
CA THR A 571 -10.52 -34.83 -5.59
C THR A 571 -11.46 -34.00 -4.71
N GLN A 572 -11.69 -34.47 -3.48
CA GLN A 572 -12.35 -33.70 -2.43
C GLN A 572 -11.35 -33.02 -1.48
N SER A 573 -10.06 -33.36 -1.59
CA SER A 573 -9.00 -32.81 -0.75
C SER A 573 -7.71 -32.64 -1.55
N LEU A 574 -7.08 -31.47 -1.41
CA LEU A 574 -5.75 -31.17 -1.96
C LEU A 574 -4.99 -30.32 -0.95
N THR A 575 -3.78 -30.74 -0.57
CA THR A 575 -2.90 -29.97 0.32
C THR A 575 -1.51 -29.84 -0.29
N PHE A 576 -1.05 -28.61 -0.40
CA PHE A 576 0.31 -28.28 -0.85
C PHE A 576 0.89 -27.15 0.00
N ALA A 577 2.22 -27.07 0.07
CA ALA A 577 2.93 -26.10 0.87
C ALA A 577 4.13 -25.52 0.13
N VAL A 578 4.49 -24.30 0.51
CA VAL A 578 5.79 -23.69 0.21
C VAL A 578 6.60 -23.70 1.50
N VAL A 579 7.80 -24.24 1.43
CA VAL A 579 8.82 -24.17 2.47
C VAL A 579 10.09 -23.60 1.88
N GLY A 580 11.00 -23.08 2.70
CA GLY A 580 12.30 -22.64 2.20
C GLY A 580 13.29 -22.37 3.31
N SER A 581 14.55 -22.21 2.92
CA SER A 581 15.59 -21.64 3.79
C SER A 581 16.41 -20.69 2.95
N MET A 582 16.80 -19.55 3.53
CA MET A 582 17.66 -18.58 2.86
C MET A 582 19.14 -18.90 3.07
N VAL A 583 19.47 -19.63 4.14
CA VAL A 583 20.87 -19.76 4.62
C VAL A 583 21.36 -21.21 4.74
N ASP A 584 20.48 -22.22 4.75
CA ASP A 584 20.87 -23.63 4.91
C ASP A 584 20.08 -24.57 3.98
N ALA A 585 20.77 -25.13 2.98
CA ALA A 585 20.17 -26.10 2.06
C ALA A 585 19.69 -27.39 2.76
N THR A 586 20.33 -27.81 3.85
CA THR A 586 19.96 -29.00 4.64
C THR A 586 18.64 -28.78 5.37
N GLU A 587 18.45 -27.57 5.91
CA GLU A 587 17.19 -27.17 6.52
C GLU A 587 16.06 -27.20 5.50
N ALA A 588 16.29 -26.68 4.29
CA ALA A 588 15.31 -26.72 3.20
C ALA A 588 14.90 -28.16 2.84
N GLU A 589 15.83 -29.12 2.82
CA GLU A 589 15.56 -30.55 2.58
C GLU A 589 14.77 -31.20 3.73
N SER A 590 15.11 -30.88 4.98
CA SER A 590 14.40 -31.35 6.17
C SER A 590 12.95 -30.87 6.17
N LEU A 591 12.72 -29.57 5.92
CA LEU A 591 11.39 -28.99 5.80
C LEU A 591 10.60 -29.60 4.65
N THR A 592 11.25 -29.82 3.50
CA THR A 592 10.62 -30.50 2.35
C THR A 592 10.07 -31.87 2.76
N SER A 593 10.90 -32.70 3.39
CA SER A 593 10.52 -34.04 3.85
C SER A 593 9.37 -34.00 4.86
N ARG A 594 9.42 -33.04 5.80
CA ARG A 594 8.38 -32.84 6.83
C ARG A 594 7.03 -32.47 6.22
N TYR A 595 6.98 -31.51 5.31
CA TYR A 595 5.73 -31.06 4.70
C TYR A 595 5.20 -32.00 3.62
N GLN A 596 6.06 -32.81 2.99
CA GLN A 596 5.64 -33.95 2.16
C GLN A 596 4.98 -35.06 2.99
N ALA A 597 5.48 -35.32 4.20
CA ALA A 597 4.85 -36.30 5.11
C ALA A 597 3.50 -35.81 5.67
N GLY A 598 3.24 -34.50 5.60
CA GLY A 598 2.00 -33.86 6.03
C GLY A 598 2.09 -33.28 7.44
N VAL A 599 1.75 -32.00 7.57
CA VAL A 599 1.62 -31.29 8.84
C VAL A 599 0.17 -30.81 8.97
N SER A 600 -0.49 -31.15 10.08
CA SER A 600 -1.87 -30.71 10.33
C SER A 600 -1.91 -29.20 10.59
N GLU A 601 -3.00 -28.53 10.18
CA GLU A 601 -3.23 -27.10 10.50
C GLU A 601 -3.06 -26.80 11.99
N ALA A 602 -3.58 -27.66 12.87
CA ALA A 602 -3.46 -27.49 14.33
C ALA A 602 -2.00 -27.48 14.81
N ALA A 603 -1.13 -28.31 14.23
CA ALA A 603 0.30 -28.35 14.57
C ALA A 603 1.06 -27.11 14.06
N MET A 604 0.58 -26.48 12.99
CA MET A 604 1.13 -25.21 12.50
C MET A 604 0.65 -24.02 13.34
N LEU A 605 -0.62 -24.04 13.78
CA LEU A 605 -1.27 -22.95 14.50
C LEU A 605 -0.95 -22.93 16.00
N ASP A 606 -0.73 -24.08 16.66
CA ASP A 606 -0.42 -24.12 18.09
C ASP A 606 0.84 -23.31 18.47
N PRO A 607 1.97 -23.37 17.73
CA PRO A 607 3.08 -22.45 17.95
C PRO A 607 2.76 -20.99 17.62
N ALA A 608 1.90 -20.72 16.62
CA ALA A 608 1.48 -19.36 16.29
C ALA A 608 0.63 -18.75 17.41
N ASP A 609 -0.25 -19.54 18.03
CA ASP A 609 -1.03 -19.16 19.21
C ASP A 609 -0.13 -18.77 20.37
N ARG A 610 0.94 -19.54 20.61
CA ARG A 610 1.93 -19.19 21.63
C ARG A 610 2.64 -17.88 21.32
N PHE A 611 3.00 -17.65 20.07
CA PHE A 611 3.63 -16.40 19.64
C PHE A 611 2.71 -15.20 19.87
N TRP A 612 1.47 -15.24 19.39
CA TRP A 612 0.53 -14.12 19.55
C TRP A 612 0.11 -13.90 21.00
N LYS A 613 -0.02 -14.98 21.77
CA LYS A 613 -0.18 -14.90 23.23
C LYS A 613 1.03 -14.22 23.86
N HIS A 614 2.26 -14.57 23.47
CA HIS A 614 3.48 -13.95 23.98
C HIS A 614 3.55 -12.47 23.60
N ALA A 615 3.32 -12.13 22.33
CA ALA A 615 3.34 -10.76 21.80
C ALA A 615 2.39 -9.84 22.55
N THR A 616 1.20 -10.34 22.92
CA THR A 616 0.17 -9.61 23.69
C THR A 616 0.24 -9.85 25.20
N ARG A 617 1.24 -10.59 25.70
CA ARG A 617 1.37 -11.04 27.10
C ARG A 617 0.10 -11.69 27.67
N GLY A 618 -0.63 -12.42 26.84
CA GLY A 618 -1.87 -13.08 27.25
C GLY A 618 -2.97 -12.12 27.70
N LEU A 619 -2.90 -10.85 27.30
CA LEU A 619 -3.81 -9.81 27.76
C LEU A 619 -5.26 -10.15 27.41
N GLN A 620 -6.12 -10.13 28.43
CA GLN A 620 -7.55 -10.27 28.29
C GLN A 620 -8.24 -9.17 29.09
N ILE A 621 -9.20 -8.51 28.47
CA ILE A 621 -9.98 -7.42 29.06
C ILE A 621 -11.44 -7.83 28.99
N THR A 622 -12.14 -7.77 30.12
CA THR A 622 -13.58 -8.06 30.21
C THR A 622 -14.26 -6.94 30.97
N GLY A 623 -15.45 -6.58 30.51
CA GLY A 623 -16.23 -5.51 31.13
C GLY A 623 -17.46 -5.19 30.30
N THR A 624 -18.05 -4.05 30.62
CA THR A 624 -19.26 -3.52 29.96
C THR A 624 -19.08 -2.03 29.69
N GLY A 625 -19.77 -1.52 28.67
CA GLY A 625 -19.75 -0.10 28.30
C GLY A 625 -19.59 0.08 26.78
N PRO A 626 -19.84 1.29 26.27
CA PRO A 626 -19.71 1.60 24.86
C PRO A 626 -18.26 1.37 24.41
N ASP A 627 -18.12 0.78 23.22
CA ASP A 627 -16.85 0.52 22.51
C ASP A 627 -15.84 -0.39 23.22
N LEU A 628 -16.06 -0.81 24.48
CA LEU A 628 -15.10 -1.67 25.19
C LEU A 628 -14.89 -3.01 24.47
N ALA A 629 -15.95 -3.60 23.93
CA ALA A 629 -15.86 -4.80 23.11
C ALA A 629 -15.05 -4.54 21.82
N ALA A 630 -15.26 -3.40 21.17
CA ALA A 630 -14.50 -2.99 19.98
C ALA A 630 -13.01 -2.78 20.30
N HIS A 631 -12.68 -2.09 21.40
CA HIS A 631 -11.31 -1.88 21.86
C HIS A 631 -10.61 -3.20 22.22
N THR A 632 -11.34 -4.13 22.85
CA THR A 632 -10.78 -5.43 23.23
C THR A 632 -10.57 -6.32 22.00
N ALA A 633 -11.54 -6.38 21.10
CA ALA A 633 -11.47 -7.21 19.90
C ALA A 633 -10.34 -6.77 18.96
N ILE A 634 -10.05 -5.46 18.86
CA ILE A 634 -9.01 -4.97 17.95
C ILE A 634 -7.57 -5.14 18.47
N LEU A 635 -7.37 -5.36 19.78
CA LEU A 635 -6.03 -5.39 20.38
C LEU A 635 -5.08 -6.44 19.77
N PRO A 636 -5.48 -7.71 19.59
CA PRO A 636 -4.63 -8.70 18.92
C PRO A 636 -4.28 -8.32 17.48
N TRP A 637 -5.20 -7.65 16.77
CA TRP A 637 -4.99 -7.17 15.42
C TRP A 637 -4.04 -5.96 15.36
N MET A 638 -4.11 -5.04 16.32
CA MET A 638 -3.13 -3.95 16.44
C MET A 638 -1.74 -4.48 16.79
N ALA A 639 -1.67 -5.53 17.61
CA ALA A 639 -0.40 -6.22 17.88
C ALA A 639 0.14 -6.88 16.62
N HIS A 640 -0.71 -7.55 15.85
CA HIS A 640 -0.35 -8.09 14.54
C HIS A 640 0.22 -7.01 13.61
N ASP A 641 -0.50 -5.90 13.43
CA ASP A 641 -0.09 -4.83 12.53
C ASP A 641 1.24 -4.18 12.99
N ALA A 642 1.44 -4.03 14.30
CA ALA A 642 2.70 -3.54 14.88
C ALA A 642 3.88 -4.50 14.65
N ILE A 643 3.66 -5.81 14.82
CA ILE A 643 4.66 -6.85 14.54
C ILE A 643 4.98 -6.88 13.05
N VAL A 644 4.00 -6.84 12.15
CA VAL A 644 4.24 -6.80 10.70
C VAL A 644 5.07 -5.58 10.31
N HIS A 645 4.69 -4.39 10.80
CA HIS A 645 5.45 -3.15 10.58
C HIS A 645 6.92 -3.26 11.06
N MET A 646 7.19 -4.06 12.10
CA MET A 646 8.52 -4.25 12.67
C MET A 646 9.31 -5.40 12.02
N SER A 647 8.77 -6.61 11.93
CA SER A 647 9.53 -7.82 11.59
C SER A 647 9.52 -8.13 10.09
N VAL A 648 8.46 -7.76 9.38
CA VAL A 648 8.32 -7.97 7.93
C VAL A 648 7.76 -6.70 7.29
N PRO A 649 8.54 -5.60 7.22
CA PRO A 649 8.02 -4.26 6.94
C PRO A 649 7.35 -4.15 5.55
N HIS A 650 6.02 -4.23 5.51
CA HIS A 650 5.16 -3.93 4.36
C HIS A 650 3.70 -3.79 4.82
N GLY A 651 2.85 -3.23 3.95
CA GLY A 651 1.41 -3.10 4.15
C GLY A 651 0.61 -3.57 2.95
N LEU A 652 -0.72 -3.40 3.02
CA LEU A 652 -1.63 -3.84 1.97
C LEU A 652 -1.48 -3.00 0.70
N GLU A 653 -1.51 -1.68 0.82
CA GLU A 653 -1.24 -0.75 -0.29
C GLU A 653 0.24 -0.38 -0.41
N GLN A 654 0.96 -0.32 0.72
CA GLN A 654 2.39 -0.03 0.78
C GLN A 654 3.21 -1.32 0.83
N TYR A 655 3.18 -2.08 -0.25
CA TYR A 655 3.82 -3.39 -0.32
C TYR A 655 5.36 -3.31 -0.41
N THR A 656 5.94 -2.23 -0.95
CA THR A 656 7.40 -2.07 -1.05
C THR A 656 7.93 -1.40 0.21
N GLY A 657 8.58 -2.18 1.08
CA GLY A 657 9.15 -1.72 2.35
C GLY A 657 10.53 -2.34 2.60
N ALA A 658 10.56 -3.44 3.38
CA ALA A 658 11.72 -4.21 3.84
C ALA A 658 12.71 -3.48 4.76
N ALA A 659 12.86 -2.17 4.60
CA ALA A 659 13.67 -1.31 5.45
C ALA A 659 12.94 -0.92 6.74
N TRP A 660 13.71 -0.50 7.74
CA TRP A 660 13.18 0.32 8.82
C TRP A 660 13.33 1.79 8.47
N GLY A 661 12.22 2.54 8.58
CA GLY A 661 12.29 3.99 8.76
C GLY A 661 12.83 4.29 10.16
N THR A 662 13.85 5.14 10.26
CA THR A 662 14.52 5.42 11.54
C THR A 662 13.55 5.98 12.58
N ARG A 663 12.72 6.94 12.15
CA ARG A 663 11.63 7.50 12.98
C ARG A 663 10.58 6.45 13.29
N ASP A 664 10.21 5.63 12.31
CA ASP A 664 9.10 4.68 12.44
C ASP A 664 9.45 3.59 13.46
N ALA A 665 10.68 3.06 13.40
CA ALA A 665 11.20 2.11 14.36
C ALA A 665 11.30 2.69 15.79
N CYS A 666 11.60 3.98 15.94
CA CYS A 666 11.63 4.68 17.23
C CYS A 666 10.25 4.99 17.82
N GLN A 667 9.16 4.77 17.07
CA GLN A 667 7.79 5.03 17.49
C GLN A 667 7.02 3.74 17.64
N GLY A 668 6.33 3.28 16.59
CA GLY A 668 5.40 2.16 16.67
C GLY A 668 5.99 0.92 17.36
N PRO A 669 7.14 0.40 16.90
CA PRO A 669 7.80 -0.75 17.50
C PRO A 669 8.21 -0.52 18.96
N ILE A 670 8.95 0.55 19.27
CA ILE A 670 9.39 0.82 20.65
C ILE A 670 8.19 1.02 21.59
N GLU A 671 7.19 1.80 21.20
CA GLU A 671 6.02 2.08 22.03
C GLU A 671 5.14 0.84 22.22
N PHE A 672 5.04 -0.03 21.20
CA PHE A 672 4.40 -1.35 21.31
C PHE A 672 5.16 -2.27 22.27
N LEU A 673 6.46 -2.46 22.05
CA LEU A 673 7.30 -3.37 22.83
C LEU A 673 7.31 -2.97 24.30
N LEU A 674 7.48 -1.68 24.61
CA LEU A 674 7.49 -1.19 25.98
C LEU A 674 6.11 -1.31 26.66
N SER A 675 5.01 -1.19 25.92
CA SER A 675 3.65 -1.35 26.45
C SER A 675 3.33 -2.77 26.87
N TYR A 676 3.89 -3.76 26.17
CA TYR A 676 3.80 -5.17 26.53
C TYR A 676 5.03 -5.69 27.29
N GLU A 677 5.92 -4.79 27.74
CA GLU A 677 7.12 -5.13 28.52
C GLU A 677 8.06 -6.12 27.80
N HIS A 678 8.23 -5.99 26.48
CA HIS A 678 9.22 -6.69 25.65
C HIS A 678 10.55 -5.92 25.61
N ASP A 679 11.19 -5.83 26.79
CA ASP A 679 12.33 -4.94 27.01
C ASP A 679 13.60 -5.38 26.27
N ALA A 680 13.81 -6.69 26.13
CA ALA A 680 14.97 -7.23 25.45
C ALA A 680 14.96 -6.87 23.97
N GLU A 681 13.79 -7.01 23.33
CA GLU A 681 13.52 -6.65 21.96
C GLU A 681 13.64 -5.13 21.77
N ALA A 682 13.07 -4.32 22.67
CA ALA A 682 13.18 -2.86 22.60
C ALA A 682 14.66 -2.39 22.68
N LYS A 683 15.44 -3.00 23.57
CA LYS A 683 16.89 -2.75 23.68
C LYS A 683 17.62 -3.14 22.40
N GLN A 684 17.26 -4.27 21.80
CA GLN A 684 17.87 -4.73 20.54
C GLN A 684 17.56 -3.78 19.37
N VAL A 685 16.31 -3.30 19.26
CA VAL A 685 15.93 -2.28 18.27
C VAL A 685 16.81 -1.03 18.44
N LEU A 686 16.96 -0.52 19.67
CA LEU A 686 17.82 0.63 19.94
C LEU A 686 19.28 0.38 19.53
N LYS A 687 19.85 -0.78 19.85
CA LYS A 687 21.24 -1.13 19.46
C LYS A 687 21.43 -1.16 17.95
N ILE A 688 20.44 -1.66 17.21
CA ILE A 688 20.44 -1.64 15.74
C ILE A 688 20.42 -0.19 15.26
N ILE A 689 19.45 0.61 15.74
CA ILE A 689 19.30 2.02 15.32
C ILE A 689 20.57 2.82 15.61
N PHE A 690 21.11 2.78 16.84
CA PHE A 690 22.37 3.47 17.15
C PHE A 690 23.55 2.94 16.32
N GLY A 691 23.51 1.65 15.95
CA GLY A 691 24.46 1.02 15.03
C GLY A 691 24.45 1.61 13.62
N GLU A 692 23.38 2.30 13.24
CA GLU A 692 23.21 2.95 11.94
C GLU A 692 23.59 4.44 11.92
N GLN A 693 24.05 4.99 13.05
CA GLN A 693 24.49 6.39 13.12
C GLN A 693 25.77 6.59 12.30
N PHE A 694 25.79 7.61 11.45
CA PHE A 694 26.96 7.96 10.66
C PHE A 694 28.09 8.49 11.55
N ARG A 695 29.31 7.96 11.38
CA ARG A 695 30.48 8.29 12.21
C ARG A 695 30.81 9.78 12.14
N ASP A 696 30.89 10.33 10.94
CA ASP A 696 31.39 11.69 10.72
C ASP A 696 30.24 12.71 10.75
N ARG A 697 29.12 12.45 10.07
CA ARG A 697 27.91 13.30 10.11
C ARG A 697 27.18 13.28 11.46
N GLY A 698 27.16 12.16 12.15
CA GLY A 698 26.50 12.00 13.46
C GLY A 698 24.97 11.93 13.43
N ASP A 699 24.35 11.86 12.24
CA ASP A 699 22.91 11.65 12.06
C ASP A 699 22.61 10.24 11.53
N TRP A 700 21.37 10.03 11.09
CA TRP A 700 20.84 8.75 10.60
C TRP A 700 20.23 8.93 9.21
N PRO A 701 20.14 7.85 8.41
CA PRO A 701 19.34 7.86 7.20
C PRO A 701 17.84 7.94 7.54
N GLN A 702 17.02 8.44 6.61
CA GLN A 702 15.55 8.36 6.68
C GLN A 702 15.09 6.92 6.92
N TRP A 703 15.66 5.98 6.16
CA TRP A 703 15.44 4.55 6.27
C TRP A 703 16.68 3.73 5.88
N PHE A 704 16.78 2.50 6.37
CA PHE A 704 17.89 1.59 6.06
C PHE A 704 17.42 0.13 5.99
N MET A 705 18.01 -0.63 5.06
CA MET A 705 17.90 -2.09 5.07
C MET A 705 18.92 -2.72 6.03
N PHE A 706 18.66 -3.97 6.41
CA PHE A 706 19.55 -4.77 7.26
C PHE A 706 20.68 -5.40 6.44
N GLU A 707 21.72 -5.87 7.13
CA GLU A 707 22.71 -6.74 6.50
C GLU A 707 22.02 -7.96 5.87
N PRO A 708 22.47 -8.45 4.70
CA PRO A 708 23.63 -7.99 3.91
C PRO A 708 23.30 -6.89 2.89
N TYR A 709 22.10 -6.29 2.96
CA TYR A 709 21.62 -5.21 2.08
C TYR A 709 21.79 -3.82 2.67
N ALA A 710 22.57 -3.69 3.74
CA ALA A 710 22.68 -2.45 4.49
C ALA A 710 23.14 -1.26 3.64
N ASN A 711 23.86 -1.48 2.52
CA ASN A 711 24.23 -0.42 1.58
C ASN A 711 23.02 0.23 0.87
N ILE A 712 21.85 -0.39 0.89
CA ILE A 712 20.60 0.14 0.34
C ILE A 712 19.88 0.90 1.46
N ARG A 713 19.97 2.22 1.39
CA ARG A 713 19.48 3.17 2.40
C ARG A 713 19.27 4.53 1.76
N SER A 714 18.52 5.41 2.40
CA SER A 714 18.44 6.81 1.98
C SER A 714 19.75 7.56 2.27
N SER A 715 20.21 8.40 1.34
CA SER A 715 21.37 9.29 1.53
C SER A 715 21.08 10.52 2.37
N GLU A 716 19.82 11.00 2.32
CA GLU A 716 19.30 12.19 2.99
C GLU A 716 18.18 11.80 3.97
N ALA A 717 17.87 12.72 4.89
CA ALA A 717 16.90 12.51 5.96
C ALA A 717 16.25 13.83 6.36
N HIS A 718 15.01 13.76 6.82
CA HIS A 718 14.31 14.92 7.41
C HIS A 718 15.04 15.42 8.67
N GLY A 719 14.84 16.69 9.03
CA GLY A 719 15.54 17.33 10.14
C GLY A 719 15.18 16.76 11.51
N ASP A 720 14.02 16.12 11.65
CA ASP A 720 13.56 15.49 12.89
C ASP A 720 14.14 14.09 13.14
N ILE A 721 14.62 13.40 12.10
CA ILE A 721 15.19 12.04 12.18
C ILE A 721 16.27 11.92 13.25
N VAL A 722 17.10 12.95 13.40
CA VAL A 722 18.20 12.98 14.39
C VAL A 722 17.71 12.96 15.86
N VAL A 723 16.43 13.28 16.12
CA VAL A 723 15.88 13.39 17.48
C VAL A 723 15.27 12.07 17.95
N TRP A 724 14.72 11.26 17.05
CA TRP A 724 13.97 10.05 17.38
C TRP A 724 14.75 8.96 18.14
N PRO A 725 16.02 8.65 17.79
CA PRO A 725 16.82 7.70 18.57
C PRO A 725 16.99 8.12 20.03
N LEU A 726 17.12 9.44 20.29
CA LEU A 726 17.22 9.96 21.66
C LEU A 726 15.88 9.85 22.40
N LYS A 727 14.74 10.10 21.73
CA LYS A 727 13.41 9.86 22.32
C LYS A 727 13.25 8.40 22.72
N ALA A 728 13.51 7.47 21.80
CA ALA A 728 13.35 6.04 22.04
C ALA A 728 14.28 5.54 23.16
N LEU A 729 15.52 6.07 23.24
CA LEU A 729 16.43 5.80 24.36
C LEU A 729 15.86 6.28 25.70
N CYS A 730 15.30 7.49 25.75
CA CYS A 730 14.67 8.03 26.95
C CYS A 730 13.44 7.19 27.34
N ASP A 731 12.59 6.82 26.39
CA ASP A 731 11.42 5.95 26.62
C ASP A 731 11.84 4.62 27.24
N TYR A 732 12.87 3.97 26.69
CA TYR A 732 13.41 2.72 27.20
C TYR A 732 13.98 2.84 28.62
N ILE A 733 14.85 3.83 28.87
CA ILE A 733 15.47 4.01 30.19
C ILE A 733 14.41 4.36 31.23
N GLU A 734 13.46 5.24 30.89
CA GLU A 734 12.41 5.64 31.82
C GLU A 734 11.43 4.49 32.12
N ALA A 735 11.14 3.62 31.15
CA ALA A 735 10.30 2.44 31.39
C ALA A 735 11.02 1.38 32.23
N THR A 736 12.26 1.03 31.88
CA THR A 736 12.98 -0.13 32.41
C THR A 736 13.88 0.17 33.61
N GLY A 737 14.40 1.40 33.71
CA GLY A 737 15.45 1.75 34.66
C GLY A 737 16.85 1.22 34.28
N ASP A 738 17.04 0.66 33.08
CA ASP A 738 18.32 0.12 32.62
C ASP A 738 19.30 1.23 32.20
N LEU A 739 19.86 1.91 33.21
CA LEU A 739 20.91 2.91 33.05
C LEU A 739 22.23 2.29 32.55
N GLY A 740 22.39 0.97 32.69
CA GLY A 740 23.55 0.23 32.20
C GLY A 740 23.68 0.30 30.68
N PHE A 741 22.55 0.43 29.98
CA PHE A 741 22.51 0.51 28.52
C PHE A 741 23.35 1.66 27.94
N LEU A 742 23.48 2.77 28.67
CA LEU A 742 24.31 3.91 28.25
C LEU A 742 25.78 3.54 28.05
N ASN A 743 26.28 2.51 28.75
CA ASN A 743 27.65 2.03 28.66
C ASN A 743 27.84 0.88 27.67
N GLU A 744 26.75 0.32 27.13
CA GLU A 744 26.88 -0.68 26.08
C GLU A 744 27.40 -0.05 24.80
N THR A 745 28.15 -0.82 24.01
CA THR A 745 28.79 -0.32 22.80
C THR A 745 28.13 -0.86 21.54
N THR A 746 28.03 -0.01 20.52
CA THR A 746 27.66 -0.38 19.16
C THR A 746 28.63 0.28 18.17
N ALA A 747 28.56 -0.14 16.92
CA ALA A 747 29.42 0.41 15.86
C ALA A 747 28.80 1.67 15.27
N TRP A 748 29.57 2.39 14.47
CA TRP A 748 29.06 3.44 13.59
C TRP A 748 28.83 2.90 12.18
N ARG A 749 28.24 3.74 11.33
CA ARG A 749 28.28 3.58 9.87
C ARG A 749 29.27 4.54 9.24
N ASP A 750 30.06 4.03 8.32
CA ASP A 750 30.95 4.88 7.52
C ASP A 750 30.13 5.72 6.53
N ASP A 751 30.38 7.02 6.53
CA ASP A 751 29.65 7.99 5.71
C ASP A 751 29.88 7.83 4.20
N GLY A 752 30.99 7.20 3.79
CA GLY A 752 31.35 7.01 2.39
C GLY A 752 30.97 5.62 1.88
N SER A 753 31.45 4.57 2.56
CA SER A 753 31.20 3.19 2.12
C SER A 753 29.83 2.65 2.53
N MET A 754 29.15 3.30 3.48
CA MET A 754 27.91 2.82 4.13
C MET A 754 28.08 1.52 4.92
N GLU A 755 29.31 1.02 5.05
CA GLU A 755 29.61 -0.20 5.78
C GLU A 755 29.66 0.04 7.30
N ARG A 756 29.56 -1.04 8.06
CA ARG A 756 29.71 -1.01 9.52
C ARG A 756 31.17 -0.75 9.86
N THR A 757 31.44 0.21 10.75
CA THR A 757 32.81 0.46 11.21
C THR A 757 33.30 -0.63 12.15
N SER A 758 34.62 -0.86 12.19
CA SER A 758 35.26 -1.68 13.23
C SER A 758 35.32 -0.95 14.58
N GLU A 759 35.39 0.38 14.54
CA GLU A 759 35.27 1.25 15.71
C GLU A 759 33.88 1.11 16.36
N LYS A 760 33.86 1.06 17.70
CA LYS A 760 32.65 1.03 18.51
C LYS A 760 32.73 2.11 19.58
N ALA A 761 31.58 2.67 19.93
CA ALA A 761 31.46 3.65 21.00
C ALA A 761 30.27 3.32 21.91
N SER A 762 30.25 3.89 23.11
CA SER A 762 29.13 3.67 24.03
C SER A 762 27.87 4.39 23.53
N ILE A 763 26.68 3.93 23.93
CA ILE A 763 25.44 4.64 23.60
C ILE A 763 25.50 6.09 24.07
N ALA A 764 26.13 6.37 25.22
CA ALA A 764 26.36 7.74 25.67
C ALA A 764 27.22 8.56 24.68
N ASP A 765 28.29 7.99 24.13
CA ASP A 765 29.14 8.66 23.13
C ASP A 765 28.38 8.93 21.81
N HIS A 766 27.52 7.99 21.39
CA HIS A 766 26.60 8.18 20.27
C HIS A 766 25.65 9.36 20.49
N VAL A 767 25.12 9.50 21.72
CA VAL A 767 24.29 10.66 22.12
C VAL A 767 25.12 11.95 22.17
N GLU A 768 26.36 11.93 22.67
CA GLU A 768 27.24 13.10 22.64
C GLU A 768 27.50 13.59 21.20
N LYS A 769 27.74 12.66 20.26
CA LYS A 769 27.88 12.96 18.84
C LYS A 769 26.60 13.58 18.27
N LEU A 770 25.43 12.99 18.55
CA LEU A 770 24.11 13.51 18.16
C LEU A 770 23.94 14.95 18.64
N LEU A 771 24.21 15.23 19.93
CA LEU A 771 24.05 16.56 20.51
C LEU A 771 25.02 17.58 19.92
N ALA A 772 26.24 17.15 19.55
CA ALA A 772 27.19 17.99 18.84
C ALA A 772 26.68 18.33 17.43
N THR A 773 26.17 17.34 16.69
CA THR A 773 25.57 17.52 15.35
C THR A 773 24.35 18.44 15.39
N ILE A 774 23.50 18.34 16.40
CA ILE A 774 22.33 19.23 16.54
C ILE A 774 22.75 20.70 16.72
N ARG A 775 23.79 20.97 17.53
CA ARG A 775 24.26 22.35 17.76
C ARG A 775 24.77 23.02 16.49
N THR A 776 25.34 22.27 15.55
CA THR A 776 25.79 22.85 14.26
C THR A 776 24.63 23.17 13.32
N ARG A 777 23.45 22.59 13.57
CA ARG A 777 22.22 22.77 12.78
C ARG A 777 21.29 23.86 13.33
N PHE A 778 21.72 24.65 14.33
CA PHE A 778 20.93 25.78 14.78
C PHE A 778 20.95 26.95 13.79
N ILE A 779 19.87 27.72 13.74
CA ILE A 779 19.86 29.03 13.09
C ILE A 779 20.88 29.92 13.81
N PRO A 780 21.83 30.55 13.09
CA PRO A 780 22.86 31.39 13.71
C PRO A 780 22.28 32.41 14.68
N GLY A 781 22.84 32.49 15.90
CA GLY A 781 22.38 33.41 16.94
C GLY A 781 21.16 32.95 17.74
N THR A 782 20.66 31.73 17.50
CA THR A 782 19.54 31.13 18.24
C THR A 782 19.88 29.70 18.71
N SER A 783 18.97 29.10 19.47
CA SER A 783 18.95 27.68 19.81
C SER A 783 17.86 26.89 19.06
N LEU A 784 17.42 27.39 17.91
CA LEU A 784 16.37 26.76 17.10
C LEU A 784 16.98 25.90 16.00
N ILE A 785 16.64 24.61 15.98
CA ILE A 785 17.11 23.67 14.95
C ILE A 785 16.46 23.98 13.60
N ARG A 786 17.29 24.02 12.55
CA ARG A 786 16.85 24.19 11.16
C ARG A 786 15.93 23.05 10.75
N TYR A 787 15.04 23.35 9.80
CA TYR A 787 14.08 22.41 9.27
C TYR A 787 14.74 21.23 8.56
N GLY A 788 15.82 21.46 7.81
CA GLY A 788 16.39 20.41 6.98
C GLY A 788 15.42 19.98 5.88
N GLU A 789 15.48 18.73 5.46
CA GLU A 789 14.66 18.21 4.35
C GLU A 789 13.19 17.97 4.72
N GLY A 790 12.76 18.33 5.94
CA GLY A 790 11.38 18.12 6.40
C GLY A 790 11.26 17.88 7.89
N ASP A 791 10.02 17.70 8.37
CA ASP A 791 9.71 17.16 9.68
C ASP A 791 8.79 15.93 9.58
N TRP A 792 8.01 15.62 10.63
CA TRP A 792 7.09 14.48 10.64
C TRP A 792 6.03 14.54 9.55
N ASN A 793 5.55 15.75 9.19
CA ASN A 793 4.57 15.91 8.13
C ASN A 793 5.29 15.92 6.78
N ASP A 794 5.49 14.72 6.24
CA ASP A 794 6.13 14.49 4.96
C ASP A 794 5.49 15.31 3.80
N SER A 795 4.26 15.83 3.96
CA SER A 795 3.61 16.65 2.92
C SER A 795 4.19 18.06 2.80
N LEU A 796 4.78 18.57 3.88
CA LEU A 796 5.30 19.94 3.99
C LEU A 796 6.84 20.00 3.86
N GLN A 797 7.44 19.01 3.19
CA GLN A 797 8.86 19.08 2.80
C GLN A 797 9.10 20.35 1.97
N PRO A 798 10.24 21.05 2.16
CA PRO A 798 10.50 22.30 1.45
C PRO A 798 10.77 22.01 -0.04
N ALA A 799 10.07 22.71 -0.92
CA ALA A 799 10.36 22.71 -2.36
C ALA A 799 11.57 23.61 -2.68
N ASP A 800 11.73 24.70 -1.91
CA ASP A 800 12.85 25.65 -2.02
C ASP A 800 14.02 25.25 -1.10
N PRO A 801 15.23 24.99 -1.65
CA PRO A 801 16.43 24.72 -0.85
C PRO A 801 16.79 25.80 0.16
N HIS A 802 16.38 27.06 -0.04
CA HIS A 802 16.58 28.12 0.95
C HIS A 802 15.82 27.83 2.25
N LEU A 803 14.58 27.32 2.14
CA LEU A 803 13.75 26.98 3.30
C LEU A 803 14.35 25.81 4.11
N ARG A 804 15.03 24.86 3.45
CA ARG A 804 15.78 23.80 4.15
C ARG A 804 16.74 24.37 5.21
N ASP A 805 17.47 25.43 4.83
CA ASP A 805 18.58 25.97 5.62
C ASP A 805 18.16 27.07 6.60
N TRP A 806 17.03 27.75 6.34
CA TRP A 806 16.62 28.94 7.09
C TRP A 806 15.21 28.86 7.69
N MET A 807 14.44 27.80 7.43
CA MET A 807 13.17 27.56 8.10
C MET A 807 13.37 26.77 9.40
N VAL A 808 12.45 26.93 10.34
CA VAL A 808 12.36 26.19 11.60
C VAL A 808 10.94 25.64 11.74
N SER A 809 10.82 24.35 12.05
CA SER A 809 9.56 23.75 12.51
C SER A 809 9.43 23.91 14.02
N SER A 810 8.34 24.54 14.48
CA SER A 810 8.04 24.64 15.92
C SER A 810 7.89 23.26 16.54
N TRP A 811 7.34 22.30 15.80
CA TRP A 811 7.20 20.92 16.25
C TRP A 811 8.56 20.25 16.48
N THR A 812 9.51 20.38 15.54
CA THR A 812 10.85 19.77 15.68
C THR A 812 11.63 20.36 16.86
N VAL A 813 11.51 21.68 17.09
CA VAL A 813 12.13 22.33 18.25
C VAL A 813 11.53 21.80 19.55
N ALA A 814 10.22 21.65 19.62
CA ALA A 814 9.52 21.14 20.79
C ALA A 814 9.88 19.68 21.09
N LEU A 815 9.96 18.83 20.06
CA LEU A 815 10.40 17.45 20.17
C LEU A 815 11.83 17.37 20.74
N LEU A 816 12.76 18.16 20.19
CA LEU A 816 14.14 18.22 20.66
C LEU A 816 14.24 18.74 22.11
N TYR A 817 13.50 19.79 22.44
CA TYR A 817 13.46 20.37 23.78
C TYR A 817 13.10 19.30 24.82
N GLU A 818 12.03 18.53 24.55
CA GLU A 818 11.58 17.46 25.43
C GLU A 818 12.69 16.44 25.69
N GLN A 819 13.35 15.96 24.63
CA GLN A 819 14.36 14.91 24.78
C GLN A 819 15.63 15.41 25.49
N ILE A 820 16.03 16.67 25.29
CA ILE A 820 17.13 17.29 26.04
C ILE A 820 16.80 17.38 27.54
N VAL A 821 15.56 17.72 27.89
CA VAL A 821 15.12 17.78 29.30
C VAL A 821 15.12 16.38 29.92
N ARG A 822 14.53 15.39 29.24
CA ARG A 822 14.47 14.00 29.70
C ARG A 822 15.86 13.40 29.87
N TYR A 823 16.71 13.51 28.86
CA TYR A 823 18.10 13.03 28.92
C TYR A 823 18.91 13.77 30.00
N GLY A 824 18.69 15.08 30.18
CA GLY A 824 19.31 15.84 31.26
C GLY A 824 18.93 15.34 32.66
N ALA A 825 17.68 14.90 32.86
CA ALA A 825 17.26 14.27 34.11
C ALA A 825 17.90 12.88 34.29
N ILE A 826 18.04 12.09 33.22
CA ILE A 826 18.76 10.80 33.24
C ILE A 826 20.23 11.03 33.64
N MET A 827 20.92 11.99 33.02
CA MET A 827 22.31 12.34 33.35
C MET A 827 22.47 12.77 34.81
N GLU A 828 21.53 13.54 35.36
CA GLU A 828 21.57 13.88 36.78
C GLU A 828 21.41 12.65 37.68
N SER A 829 20.50 11.73 37.33
CA SER A 829 20.23 10.51 38.11
C SER A 829 21.45 9.58 38.22
N ILE A 830 22.35 9.60 37.23
CA ILE A 830 23.62 8.86 37.23
C ILE A 830 24.82 9.68 37.74
N GLY A 831 24.58 10.86 38.33
CA GLY A 831 25.63 11.70 38.92
C GLY A 831 26.46 12.52 37.92
N LYS A 832 26.07 12.58 36.63
CA LYS A 832 26.72 13.42 35.59
C LYS A 832 26.22 14.87 35.66
N ILE A 833 26.37 15.50 36.84
CA ILE A 833 25.78 16.80 37.19
C ILE A 833 26.20 17.94 36.24
N ALA A 834 27.47 17.97 35.81
CA ALA A 834 27.96 19.01 34.91
C ALA A 834 27.29 18.93 33.52
N GLU A 835 27.06 17.71 33.02
CA GLU A 835 26.41 17.47 31.74
C GLU A 835 24.92 17.79 31.81
N ALA A 836 24.24 17.32 32.86
CA ALA A 836 22.86 17.68 33.15
C ALA A 836 22.65 19.21 33.20
N ARG A 837 23.58 19.95 33.82
CA ARG A 837 23.54 21.42 33.86
C ARG A 837 23.68 22.04 32.46
N ARG A 838 24.54 21.51 31.59
CA ARG A 838 24.69 21.99 30.21
C ARG A 838 23.39 21.75 29.41
N LEU A 839 22.81 20.56 29.51
CA LEU A 839 21.55 20.21 28.85
C LEU A 839 20.40 21.11 29.31
N ARG A 840 20.30 21.38 30.62
CA ARG A 840 19.32 22.35 31.16
C ARG A 840 19.51 23.76 30.63
N ALA A 841 20.75 24.23 30.52
CA ALA A 841 21.05 25.54 29.96
C ALA A 841 20.63 25.61 28.48
N SER A 842 20.92 24.56 27.68
CA SER A 842 20.46 24.46 26.29
C SER A 842 18.92 24.46 26.21
N ALA A 843 18.23 23.65 27.01
CA ALA A 843 16.77 23.61 27.04
C ALA A 843 16.17 24.98 27.43
N ALA A 844 16.76 25.68 28.41
CA ALA A 844 16.32 27.02 28.80
C ALA A 844 16.48 28.04 27.66
N ALA A 845 17.60 27.99 26.93
CA ALA A 845 17.84 28.84 25.77
C ALA A 845 16.84 28.55 24.64
N MET A 846 16.60 27.26 24.33
CA MET A 846 15.58 26.83 23.36
C MET A 846 14.19 27.34 23.75
N ARG A 847 13.77 27.18 25.00
CA ARG A 847 12.49 27.69 25.50
C ARG A 847 12.37 29.20 25.33
N SER A 848 13.44 29.94 25.65
CA SER A 848 13.48 31.39 25.49
C SER A 848 13.30 31.80 24.03
N ASP A 849 14.06 31.17 23.11
CA ASP A 849 13.97 31.47 21.68
C ASP A 849 12.62 31.05 21.08
N PHE A 850 12.09 29.88 21.47
CA PHE A 850 10.78 29.40 21.05
C PHE A 850 9.68 30.40 21.41
N ASN A 851 9.61 30.85 22.67
CA ASN A 851 8.58 31.79 23.11
C ASN A 851 8.73 33.17 22.46
N ARG A 852 9.98 33.60 22.20
CA ARG A 852 10.26 34.93 21.64
C ARG A 852 10.02 35.00 20.13
N LEU A 853 10.29 33.92 19.41
CA LEU A 853 10.39 33.92 17.95
C LEU A 853 9.28 33.11 17.26
N LEU A 854 8.73 32.09 17.93
CA LEU A 854 7.76 31.15 17.34
C LEU A 854 6.35 31.30 17.91
N ILE A 855 6.18 32.04 19.01
CA ILE A 855 4.86 32.41 19.55
C ILE A 855 4.66 33.92 19.33
N ARG A 856 3.57 34.28 18.64
CA ARG A 856 3.15 35.67 18.45
C ARG A 856 1.68 35.79 18.78
N ASP A 857 1.30 36.85 19.49
CA ASP A 857 -0.07 37.07 19.96
C ASP A 857 -0.71 35.87 20.68
N GLY A 858 0.11 35.12 21.41
CA GLY A 858 -0.32 33.94 22.18
C GLY A 858 -0.45 32.65 21.36
N ILE A 859 -0.18 32.67 20.05
CA ILE A 859 -0.35 31.53 19.14
C ILE A 859 1.02 31.07 18.64
N VAL A 860 1.27 29.75 18.72
CA VAL A 860 2.45 29.13 18.12
C VAL A 860 2.29 29.04 16.60
N ALA A 861 3.30 29.46 15.85
CA ALA A 861 3.36 29.25 14.41
C ALA A 861 3.69 27.79 14.08
N GLY A 862 3.22 27.29 12.94
CA GLY A 862 3.67 26.00 12.42
C GLY A 862 5.17 26.03 12.10
N TYR A 863 5.58 27.04 11.32
CA TYR A 863 6.96 27.25 10.91
C TYR A 863 7.36 28.72 11.01
N ALA A 864 8.67 28.97 11.02
CA ALA A 864 9.25 30.30 11.00
C ALA A 864 10.44 30.36 10.03
N ILE A 865 10.52 31.40 9.20
CA ILE A 865 11.59 31.62 8.23
C ILE A 865 12.51 32.74 8.75
N PHE A 866 13.80 32.42 8.84
CA PHE A 866 14.86 33.30 9.30
C PHE A 866 15.72 33.76 8.11
N ASP A 867 15.12 34.49 7.16
CA ASP A 867 15.84 34.93 5.97
C ASP A 867 16.95 35.94 6.35
N PRO A 868 18.24 35.65 6.09
CA PRO A 868 19.34 36.56 6.38
C PRO A 868 19.29 37.86 5.56
N ALA A 869 18.50 37.93 4.49
CA ALA A 869 18.33 39.11 3.65
C ALA A 869 17.31 40.13 4.21
N HIS A 870 16.50 39.75 5.20
CA HIS A 870 15.43 40.58 5.75
C HIS A 870 15.50 40.63 7.28
N ASP A 871 15.17 41.79 7.86
CA ASP A 871 15.06 41.90 9.32
C ASP A 871 13.71 41.32 9.79
N GLY A 872 13.75 40.36 10.71
CA GLY A 872 12.55 39.81 11.35
C GLY A 872 12.40 38.30 11.16
N VAL A 873 11.23 37.78 11.55
CA VAL A 873 10.86 36.37 11.40
C VAL A 873 9.47 36.30 10.77
N GLU A 874 9.40 35.72 9.57
CA GLU A 874 8.15 35.40 8.87
C GLU A 874 7.59 34.10 9.46
N LEU A 875 6.29 34.08 9.77
CA LEU A 875 5.61 32.93 10.38
C LEU A 875 4.67 32.29 9.35
N LEU A 876 4.74 30.97 9.24
CA LEU A 876 3.82 30.17 8.43
C LEU A 876 2.93 29.31 9.32
N LEU A 877 1.72 28.98 8.85
CA LEU A 877 0.68 28.30 9.63
C LEU A 877 0.45 29.06 10.94
N HIS A 878 0.20 30.35 10.80
CA HIS A 878 -0.05 31.33 11.85
C HIS A 878 -1.07 32.35 11.32
N PRO A 879 -1.90 33.02 12.14
CA PRO A 879 -2.85 34.03 11.63
C PRO A 879 -2.25 35.21 10.84
N GLU A 880 -0.93 35.40 10.89
CA GLU A 880 -0.21 36.39 10.09
C GLU A 880 0.28 35.86 8.73
N ASP A 881 0.19 34.55 8.49
CA ASP A 881 0.68 33.89 7.28
C ASP A 881 -0.14 34.32 6.05
N GLN A 882 0.44 35.23 5.26
CA GLN A 882 -0.12 35.66 3.98
C GLN A 882 0.34 34.79 2.81
N ARG A 883 1.33 33.91 3.02
CA ARG A 883 1.98 33.14 1.95
C ARG A 883 1.21 31.86 1.64
N THR A 884 0.78 31.13 2.67
CA THR A 884 -0.06 29.95 2.52
C THR A 884 -1.53 30.23 2.82
N GLY A 885 -1.81 31.24 3.65
CA GLY A 885 -3.15 31.52 4.17
C GLY A 885 -3.68 30.45 5.14
N LEU A 886 -2.80 29.59 5.67
CA LEU A 886 -3.07 28.63 6.74
C LEU A 886 -2.68 29.22 8.08
N HIS A 887 -3.41 28.90 9.14
CA HIS A 887 -3.29 29.60 10.43
C HIS A 887 -2.89 28.68 11.58
N TYR A 888 -3.16 27.38 11.52
CA TYR A 888 -2.96 26.49 12.66
C TYR A 888 -2.35 25.15 12.24
N SER A 889 -1.41 24.67 13.06
CA SER A 889 -0.78 23.36 12.90
C SER A 889 -1.03 22.52 14.15
N LEU A 890 -1.68 21.36 14.00
CA LEU A 890 -1.96 20.46 15.12
C LEU A 890 -0.66 20.02 15.81
N ILE A 891 0.33 19.61 15.03
CA ILE A 891 1.58 19.05 15.58
C ILE A 891 2.36 20.13 16.32
N SER A 892 2.39 21.36 15.82
CA SER A 892 3.07 22.47 16.49
C SER A 892 2.38 22.89 17.78
N MET A 893 1.13 22.50 18.00
CA MET A 893 0.42 22.70 19.28
C MET A 893 0.57 21.51 20.22
N THR A 894 0.43 20.26 19.73
CA THR A 894 0.43 19.07 20.59
C THR A 894 1.82 18.75 21.15
N GLN A 895 2.89 18.85 20.36
CA GLN A 895 4.23 18.47 20.82
C GLN A 895 4.76 19.37 21.95
N PRO A 896 4.63 20.72 21.92
CA PRO A 896 5.00 21.55 23.08
C PRO A 896 4.18 21.26 24.35
N MET A 897 2.93 20.78 24.22
CA MET A 897 2.14 20.34 25.38
C MET A 897 2.73 19.06 25.98
N LEU A 898 2.96 18.04 25.14
CA LEU A 898 3.52 16.75 25.55
C LEU A 898 4.92 16.91 26.15
N GLY A 899 5.76 17.74 25.51
CA GLY A 899 7.14 18.00 25.93
C GLY A 899 7.28 18.95 27.12
N GLY A 900 6.18 19.45 27.69
CA GLY A 900 6.20 20.39 28.81
C GLY A 900 6.85 21.74 28.47
N LEU A 901 6.91 22.10 27.18
CA LEU A 901 7.46 23.37 26.70
C LEU A 901 6.46 24.52 26.91
N PHE A 902 5.16 24.26 26.73
CA PHE A 902 4.13 25.23 27.07
C PHE A 902 3.96 25.43 28.58
N THR A 903 3.64 26.65 28.96
CA THR A 903 3.06 26.96 30.27
C THR A 903 1.65 26.37 30.39
N ALA A 904 1.08 26.39 31.60
CA ALA A 904 -0.31 25.93 31.81
C ALA A 904 -1.31 26.76 30.97
N ASP A 905 -1.16 28.08 30.97
CA ASP A 905 -2.04 29.00 30.22
C ASP A 905 -1.90 28.77 28.71
N GLN A 906 -0.68 28.71 28.18
CA GLN A 906 -0.45 28.40 26.76
C GLN A 906 -1.10 27.07 26.35
N ARG A 907 -0.99 26.03 27.17
CA ARG A 907 -1.64 24.75 26.89
C ARG A 907 -3.17 24.87 26.89
N HIS A 908 -3.74 25.58 27.86
CA HIS A 908 -5.18 25.81 27.92
C HIS A 908 -5.68 26.52 26.65
N ASP A 909 -5.02 27.62 26.27
CA ASP A 909 -5.40 28.45 25.12
C ASP A 909 -5.27 27.67 23.81
N HIS A 910 -4.17 26.94 23.61
CA HIS A 910 -3.98 26.15 22.38
C HIS A 910 -4.92 24.95 22.31
N LYS A 911 -5.37 24.38 23.43
CA LYS A 911 -6.42 23.36 23.41
C LYS A 911 -7.76 23.91 22.95
N ALA A 912 -8.09 25.16 23.33
CA ALA A 912 -9.26 25.84 22.78
C ALA A 912 -9.13 26.02 21.25
N LEU A 913 -7.95 26.41 20.75
CA LEU A 913 -7.71 26.50 19.30
C LEU A 913 -7.87 25.15 18.59
N ILE A 914 -7.33 24.06 19.15
CA ILE A 914 -7.50 22.71 18.59
C ILE A 914 -9.00 22.37 18.50
N ARG A 915 -9.75 22.55 19.60
CA ARG A 915 -11.19 22.26 19.63
C ARG A 915 -11.96 23.09 18.61
N ASP A 916 -11.64 24.37 18.48
CA ASP A 916 -12.44 25.31 17.70
C ASP A 916 -12.10 25.25 16.20
N HIS A 917 -10.87 24.89 15.84
CA HIS A 917 -10.36 24.95 14.46
C HIS A 917 -9.89 23.62 13.87
N LEU A 918 -9.47 22.65 14.68
CA LEU A 918 -8.81 21.43 14.21
C LEU A 918 -9.55 20.13 14.58
N LEU A 919 -10.49 20.17 15.52
CA LEU A 919 -11.31 19.02 15.91
C LEU A 919 -12.61 18.98 15.11
N PHE A 920 -12.83 17.85 14.45
CA PHE A 920 -13.96 17.57 13.58
C PHE A 920 -14.63 16.26 14.03
N PRO A 921 -15.81 15.90 13.47
CA PRO A 921 -16.55 14.72 13.90
C PRO A 921 -15.76 13.40 13.85
N ASP A 922 -14.88 13.25 12.86
CA ASP A 922 -14.04 12.07 12.66
C ASP A 922 -12.65 12.16 13.32
N GLY A 923 -12.33 13.28 13.97
CA GLY A 923 -11.11 13.45 14.76
C GLY A 923 -10.36 14.75 14.46
N THR A 924 -9.10 14.82 14.86
CA THR A 924 -8.28 16.03 14.72
C THR A 924 -7.54 16.08 13.39
N ARG A 925 -7.55 17.24 12.75
CA ARG A 925 -6.86 17.50 11.48
C ARG A 925 -5.53 18.21 11.68
N LEU A 926 -4.57 17.92 10.82
CA LEU A 926 -3.21 18.48 10.83
C LEU A 926 -3.22 20.00 10.68
N MET A 927 -4.15 20.53 9.88
CA MET A 927 -4.34 21.95 9.59
C MET A 927 -5.84 22.26 9.53
N GLU A 928 -6.23 23.54 9.63
CA GLU A 928 -7.64 23.92 9.69
C GLU A 928 -8.38 23.81 8.35
N LYS A 929 -7.64 23.75 7.24
CA LYS A 929 -8.14 23.56 5.87
C LYS A 929 -7.03 23.01 4.95
N PRO A 930 -7.37 22.46 3.78
CA PRO A 930 -6.37 21.98 2.82
C PRO A 930 -5.43 23.09 2.34
N ALA A 931 -4.17 22.73 2.08
CA ALA A 931 -3.26 23.62 1.37
C ALA A 931 -3.80 23.91 -0.04
N THR A 932 -3.48 25.09 -0.57
CA THR A 932 -3.84 25.47 -1.94
C THR A 932 -3.22 24.49 -2.94
N TYR A 933 -4.02 24.02 -3.89
CA TYR A 933 -3.59 23.17 -4.98
C TYR A 933 -3.83 23.87 -6.32
N SER A 934 -2.78 23.97 -7.13
CA SER A 934 -2.77 24.73 -8.38
C SER A 934 -2.31 23.87 -9.55
N GLY A 935 -2.82 22.64 -9.64
CA GLY A 935 -2.52 21.69 -10.73
C GLY A 935 -1.18 20.96 -10.61
N GLY A 936 -0.55 20.98 -9.43
CA GLY A 936 0.62 20.14 -9.12
C GLY A 936 2.02 20.77 -9.06
N PRO A 937 2.31 21.96 -9.62
CA PRO A 937 3.62 22.60 -9.43
C PRO A 937 3.93 22.90 -7.96
N GLU A 938 5.15 22.59 -7.55
CA GLU A 938 5.65 22.78 -6.19
C GLU A 938 6.34 24.15 -6.06
N THR A 939 5.89 24.99 -5.13
CA THR A 939 6.42 26.35 -4.89
C THR A 939 6.98 26.53 -3.49
N LEU A 940 6.20 26.23 -2.44
CA LEU A 940 6.66 26.25 -1.04
C LEU A 940 6.96 24.84 -0.56
N PHE A 941 5.97 23.97 -0.71
CA PHE A 941 5.99 22.61 -0.23
C PHE A 941 5.93 21.62 -1.38
N ARG A 942 6.49 20.44 -1.17
CA ARG A 942 6.45 19.35 -2.16
C ARG A 942 5.07 18.72 -2.24
N ARG A 943 4.85 17.63 -1.52
CA ARG A 943 3.67 16.75 -1.69
C ARG A 943 2.33 17.44 -1.38
N ALA A 944 2.30 18.46 -0.53
CA ALA A 944 1.11 19.27 -0.26
C ALA A 944 0.57 20.01 -1.50
N GLU A 945 1.48 20.40 -2.41
CA GLU A 945 1.17 21.11 -3.66
C GLU A 945 1.17 20.19 -4.88
N SER A 946 1.88 19.05 -4.84
CA SER A 946 1.95 18.09 -5.95
C SER A 946 0.95 16.93 -5.88
N SER A 947 0.34 16.60 -4.74
CA SER A 947 -0.66 15.53 -4.69
C SER A 947 -2.03 16.00 -5.19
N SER A 948 -2.51 15.37 -6.26
CA SER A 948 -3.82 15.62 -6.85
C SER A 948 -4.95 14.86 -6.12
N PHE A 949 -4.60 13.74 -5.47
CA PHE A 949 -5.49 12.95 -4.63
C PHE A 949 -5.73 13.62 -3.26
N PHE A 950 -6.98 13.59 -2.79
CA PHE A 950 -7.34 14.05 -1.46
C PHE A 950 -7.43 12.87 -0.48
N GLY A 951 -6.28 12.48 0.07
CA GLY A 951 -6.21 11.48 1.14
C GLY A 951 -4.82 11.42 1.75
N ARG A 952 -4.54 10.39 2.57
CA ARG A 952 -3.28 10.29 3.32
C ARG A 952 -3.05 11.54 4.20
N GLU A 953 -1.84 12.08 4.22
CA GLU A 953 -1.53 13.31 4.98
C GLU A 953 -2.25 14.55 4.40
N ILE A 954 -2.61 14.51 3.11
CA ILE A 954 -3.30 15.59 2.37
C ILE A 954 -4.77 15.71 2.80
N GLY A 955 -5.39 14.59 3.19
CA GLY A 955 -6.75 14.53 3.78
C GLY A 955 -6.84 15.17 5.18
N LEU A 956 -5.69 15.52 5.77
CA LEU A 956 -5.49 16.21 7.05
C LEU A 956 -5.85 15.41 8.31
N MET A 957 -6.81 14.49 8.29
CA MET A 957 -7.01 13.57 9.42
C MET A 957 -6.10 12.36 9.24
N TYR A 958 -4.86 12.48 9.68
CA TYR A 958 -3.92 11.37 9.73
C TYR A 958 -3.95 10.73 11.13
N VAL A 959 -4.34 9.46 11.21
CA VAL A 959 -4.70 8.79 12.47
C VAL A 959 -3.53 8.79 13.45
N HIS A 960 -2.29 8.70 12.98
CA HIS A 960 -1.11 8.81 13.83
C HIS A 960 -1.06 10.15 14.59
N ALA A 961 -1.30 11.27 13.92
CA ALA A 961 -1.31 12.59 14.58
C ALA A 961 -2.50 12.73 15.54
N HIS A 962 -3.64 12.12 15.20
CA HIS A 962 -4.78 12.03 16.10
C HIS A 962 -4.47 11.24 17.38
N LEU A 963 -3.70 10.15 17.27
CA LEU A 963 -3.24 9.38 18.45
C LEU A 963 -2.28 10.21 19.33
N ARG A 964 -1.45 11.08 18.74
CA ARG A 964 -0.65 12.05 19.53
C ARG A 964 -1.52 13.13 20.19
N TYR A 965 -2.60 13.57 19.55
CA TYR A 965 -3.60 14.41 20.21
C TYR A 965 -4.24 13.70 21.41
N CYS A 966 -4.56 12.41 21.30
CA CYS A 966 -5.09 11.61 22.42
C CYS A 966 -4.16 11.65 23.64
N GLU A 967 -2.84 11.61 23.45
CA GLU A 967 -1.85 11.73 24.54
C GLU A 967 -1.95 13.08 25.28
N THR A 968 -2.39 14.15 24.60
CA THR A 968 -2.58 15.45 25.26
C THR A 968 -3.80 15.46 26.19
N LEU A 969 -4.80 14.60 25.97
CA LEU A 969 -5.98 14.49 26.84
C LEU A 969 -5.64 13.85 28.19
N VAL A 970 -4.62 12.99 28.20
CA VAL A 970 -4.06 12.39 29.43
C VAL A 970 -3.51 13.47 30.36
N LEU A 971 -2.91 14.54 29.81
CA LEU A 971 -2.34 15.63 30.60
C LEU A 971 -3.37 16.41 31.43
N ASP A 972 -4.64 16.36 31.03
CA ASP A 972 -5.75 17.04 31.71
C ASP A 972 -6.62 16.06 32.52
N GLU A 973 -6.23 14.78 32.56
CA GLU A 973 -7.03 13.71 33.16
C GLU A 973 -8.45 13.61 32.53
N ASP A 974 -8.57 13.92 31.22
CA ASP A 974 -9.83 13.82 30.46
C ASP A 974 -10.07 12.38 29.98
N ALA A 975 -10.57 11.54 30.90
CA ALA A 975 -10.83 10.14 30.64
C ALA A 975 -11.90 9.90 29.55
N ASP A 976 -12.95 10.71 29.54
CA ASP A 976 -14.07 10.55 28.60
C ASP A 976 -13.66 11.00 27.18
N GLY A 977 -12.95 12.13 27.07
CA GLY A 977 -12.39 12.61 25.80
C GLY A 977 -11.38 11.62 25.21
N LEU A 978 -10.47 11.09 26.04
CA LEU A 978 -9.49 10.08 25.60
C LEU A 978 -10.18 8.82 25.06
N TRP A 979 -11.17 8.30 25.78
CA TRP A 979 -11.93 7.12 25.36
C TRP A 979 -12.65 7.36 24.03
N GLN A 980 -13.28 8.54 23.87
CA GLN A 980 -13.97 8.89 22.64
C GLN A 980 -13.03 9.07 21.46
N ALA A 981 -11.89 9.72 21.66
CA ALA A 981 -10.90 9.93 20.60
C ALA A 981 -10.26 8.61 20.14
N LEU A 982 -9.88 7.72 21.06
CA LEU A 982 -9.37 6.39 20.70
C LEU A 982 -10.40 5.58 19.89
N ALA A 983 -11.69 5.73 20.16
CA ALA A 983 -12.73 5.05 19.39
C ALA A 983 -12.81 5.52 17.93
N LEU A 984 -12.41 6.76 17.62
CA LEU A 984 -12.31 7.27 16.25
C LEU A 984 -11.13 6.66 15.48
N ALA A 985 -10.08 6.21 16.18
CA ALA A 985 -8.95 5.47 15.61
C ALA A 985 -9.20 3.94 15.55
N ASN A 986 -10.33 3.46 16.09
CA ASN A 986 -10.67 2.04 16.08
C ASN A 986 -11.59 1.73 14.88
N PRO A 987 -11.17 0.85 13.94
CA PRO A 987 -11.93 0.55 12.72
C PRO A 987 -13.28 -0.11 12.98
N ILE A 988 -13.48 -0.70 14.17
CA ILE A 988 -14.76 -1.28 14.60
C ILE A 988 -15.69 -0.19 15.11
N ALA A 989 -15.19 0.66 16.02
CA ALA A 989 -16.02 1.66 16.69
C ALA A 989 -16.34 2.87 15.81
N VAL A 990 -15.41 3.29 14.94
CA VAL A 990 -15.61 4.46 14.08
C VAL A 990 -16.81 4.29 13.14
N THR A 991 -17.01 3.08 12.58
CA THR A 991 -18.15 2.77 11.70
C THR A 991 -19.48 2.72 12.44
N ASP A 992 -19.45 2.43 13.75
CA ASP A 992 -20.66 2.37 14.58
C ASP A 992 -21.03 3.75 15.14
N ARG A 993 -20.02 4.60 15.36
CA ARG A 993 -20.18 5.96 15.92
C ARG A 993 -20.52 7.01 14.87
N LEU A 994 -20.00 6.88 13.65
CA LEU A 994 -20.15 7.89 12.60
C LEU A 994 -20.99 7.33 11.46
N ALA A 995 -22.22 7.84 11.31
CA ALA A 995 -23.10 7.45 10.21
C ALA A 995 -22.53 7.79 8.81
N HIS A 996 -21.60 8.75 8.73
CA HIS A 996 -20.90 9.15 7.51
C HIS A 996 -19.55 8.46 7.34
N ALA A 997 -19.12 7.57 8.25
CA ALA A 997 -17.93 6.76 8.00
C ALA A 997 -18.26 5.66 6.97
N SER A 998 -17.54 5.67 5.86
CA SER A 998 -17.68 4.65 4.83
C SER A 998 -17.27 3.27 5.35
N LEU A 999 -17.88 2.23 4.78
CA LEU A 999 -17.54 0.82 5.03
C LEU A 999 -16.04 0.58 4.81
N ARG A 1000 -15.44 -0.17 5.73
CA ARG A 1000 -14.01 -0.53 5.70
C ARG A 1000 -13.77 -1.88 6.36
N GLN A 1001 -12.57 -2.41 6.16
CA GLN A 1001 -12.11 -3.58 6.89
C GLN A 1001 -12.00 -3.26 8.40
N ARG A 1002 -12.63 -4.08 9.26
CA ARG A 1002 -12.80 -3.80 10.69
C ARG A 1002 -11.73 -4.43 11.59
N ASN A 1003 -10.76 -5.18 11.05
CA ASN A 1003 -9.73 -5.90 11.82
C ASN A 1003 -8.29 -5.44 11.52
N THR A 1004 -8.08 -4.22 11.02
CA THR A 1004 -6.74 -3.68 10.77
C THR A 1004 -6.73 -2.17 10.94
N TYR A 1005 -5.57 -1.61 11.27
CA TYR A 1005 -5.33 -0.18 11.31
C TYR A 1005 -5.54 0.48 9.93
N PHE A 1006 -6.10 1.69 9.94
CA PHE A 1006 -6.21 2.58 8.77
C PHE A 1006 -5.44 3.89 9.06
N SER A 1007 -4.66 4.38 8.10
CA SER A 1007 -3.70 5.46 8.33
C SER A 1007 -4.31 6.86 8.32
N SER A 1008 -5.44 7.06 7.65
CA SER A 1008 -6.13 8.33 7.52
C SER A 1008 -7.65 8.19 7.47
N SER A 1009 -8.36 9.24 7.88
CA SER A 1009 -9.79 9.42 7.66
C SER A 1009 -9.99 10.48 6.58
N ASP A 1010 -10.20 10.03 5.34
CA ASP A 1010 -10.15 10.89 4.16
C ASP A 1010 -11.57 11.31 3.77
N ALA A 1011 -11.90 12.60 3.83
CA ALA A 1011 -13.21 13.06 3.34
C ALA A 1011 -13.34 12.76 1.84
N ALA A 1012 -14.47 12.18 1.42
CA ALA A 1012 -14.66 11.53 0.12
C ALA A 1012 -14.78 12.50 -1.09
N PHE A 1013 -14.02 13.59 -1.09
CA PHE A 1013 -13.92 14.52 -2.20
C PHE A 1013 -13.29 13.86 -3.43
N HIS A 1014 -13.78 14.25 -4.61
CA HIS A 1014 -13.28 13.72 -5.88
C HIS A 1014 -11.96 14.37 -6.30
N ASP A 1015 -11.65 15.58 -5.81
CA ASP A 1015 -10.44 16.32 -6.12
C ASP A 1015 -10.15 17.42 -5.09
N ARG A 1016 -8.93 17.97 -5.14
CA ARG A 1016 -8.47 19.06 -4.27
C ARG A 1016 -9.27 20.35 -4.40
N TYR A 1017 -9.81 20.64 -5.58
CA TYR A 1017 -10.57 21.86 -5.84
C TYR A 1017 -11.91 21.84 -5.11
N SER A 1018 -12.58 20.70 -5.10
CA SER A 1018 -13.85 20.50 -4.40
C SER A 1018 -13.62 20.46 -2.89
N ALA A 1019 -12.56 19.79 -2.43
CA ALA A 1019 -12.15 19.82 -1.03
C ALA A 1019 -11.92 21.25 -0.50
N ALA A 1020 -11.34 22.14 -1.31
CA ALA A 1020 -11.13 23.53 -0.94
C ALA A 1020 -12.44 24.37 -0.93
N ARG A 1021 -13.35 24.13 -1.88
CA ARG A 1021 -14.63 24.88 -1.96
C ARG A 1021 -15.65 24.44 -0.89
N GLU A 1022 -15.70 23.16 -0.59
CA GLU A 1022 -16.78 22.51 0.19
C GLU A 1022 -16.28 22.02 1.56
N TRP A 1023 -15.15 22.58 2.04
CA TRP A 1023 -14.50 22.15 3.27
C TRP A 1023 -15.41 22.17 4.51
N ASP A 1024 -16.37 23.09 4.57
CA ASP A 1024 -17.32 23.21 5.67
C ASP A 1024 -18.19 21.95 5.86
N GLU A 1025 -18.40 21.15 4.80
CA GLU A 1025 -19.13 19.87 4.87
C GLU A 1025 -18.41 18.85 5.77
N VAL A 1026 -17.09 18.91 5.83
CA VAL A 1026 -16.27 18.05 6.69
C VAL A 1026 -16.53 18.39 8.15
N LYS A 1027 -16.58 19.69 8.48
CA LYS A 1027 -16.86 20.14 9.86
C LYS A 1027 -18.30 19.86 10.27
N ALA A 1028 -19.23 19.89 9.30
CA ALA A 1028 -20.62 19.53 9.51
C ALA A 1028 -20.85 18.01 9.63
N GLY A 1029 -19.87 17.17 9.23
CA GLY A 1029 -20.03 15.71 9.19
C GLY A 1029 -21.06 15.25 8.16
N SER A 1030 -21.25 16.02 7.07
CA SER A 1030 -22.23 15.75 6.02
C SER A 1030 -21.64 15.05 4.80
N ILE A 1031 -20.31 15.01 4.67
CA ILE A 1031 -19.60 14.25 3.65
C ILE A 1031 -19.10 12.92 4.24
N ALA A 1032 -19.08 11.88 3.42
CA ALA A 1032 -18.53 10.60 3.83
C ALA A 1032 -17.02 10.71 4.13
N VAL A 1033 -16.53 9.90 5.06
CA VAL A 1033 -15.10 9.77 5.36
C VAL A 1033 -14.64 8.33 5.14
N ASP A 1034 -13.65 8.16 4.27
CA ASP A 1034 -13.08 6.88 3.86
C ASP A 1034 -11.89 6.48 4.74
N GLY A 1035 -11.62 5.19 4.85
CA GLY A 1035 -10.41 4.68 5.50
C GLY A 1035 -9.22 4.68 4.53
N GLY A 1036 -8.08 5.23 4.97
CA GLY A 1036 -6.83 5.25 4.22
C GLY A 1036 -6.13 3.89 4.12
N TRP A 1037 -4.81 3.94 3.85
CA TRP A 1037 -3.95 2.76 3.72
C TRP A 1037 -3.82 1.96 5.02
N ARG A 1038 -3.51 0.66 4.90
CA ARG A 1038 -3.69 -0.29 5.99
C ARG A 1038 -2.42 -1.03 6.42
N ILE A 1039 -2.44 -1.49 7.68
CA ILE A 1039 -1.39 -2.24 8.38
C ILE A 1039 -0.10 -1.44 8.65
N TYR A 1040 0.60 -1.03 7.59
CA TYR A 1040 1.96 -0.48 7.70
C TYR A 1040 1.96 0.95 8.26
N SER A 1041 2.15 1.06 9.56
CA SER A 1041 2.26 2.34 10.26
C SER A 1041 2.83 2.16 11.67
N SER A 1042 3.32 3.25 12.25
CA SER A 1042 3.55 3.32 13.69
C SER A 1042 2.26 3.38 14.52
N GLY A 1043 1.12 3.73 13.90
CA GLY A 1043 -0.17 3.92 14.56
C GLY A 1043 -0.65 2.77 15.47
N PRO A 1044 -0.55 1.48 15.08
CA PRO A 1044 -0.93 0.36 15.94
C PRO A 1044 -0.19 0.33 17.29
N GLY A 1045 1.11 0.68 17.30
CA GLY A 1045 1.90 0.79 18.53
C GLY A 1045 1.47 1.97 19.41
N LEU A 1046 1.15 3.11 18.80
CA LEU A 1046 0.65 4.30 19.51
C LEU A 1046 -0.74 4.06 20.11
N TYR A 1047 -1.63 3.40 19.37
CA TYR A 1047 -2.94 3.01 19.85
C TYR A 1047 -2.83 2.04 21.03
N THR A 1048 -1.93 1.05 20.92
CA THR A 1048 -1.65 0.10 22.02
C THR A 1048 -1.19 0.83 23.28
N LYS A 1049 -0.21 1.73 23.16
CA LYS A 1049 0.24 2.58 24.28
C LYS A 1049 -0.91 3.41 24.86
N GLY A 1050 -1.69 4.08 24.00
CA GLY A 1050 -2.83 4.88 24.40
C GLY A 1050 -3.84 4.10 25.24
N LEU A 1051 -4.16 2.87 24.82
CA LEU A 1051 -5.11 2.04 25.53
C LEU A 1051 -4.52 1.42 26.81
N LEU A 1052 -3.36 0.77 26.72
CA LEU A 1052 -2.79 0.02 27.85
C LEU A 1052 -2.19 0.94 28.90
N GLN A 1053 -1.33 1.88 28.48
CA GLN A 1053 -0.61 2.73 29.41
C GLN A 1053 -1.48 3.89 29.87
N ASN A 1054 -2.22 4.56 28.98
CA ASN A 1054 -2.92 5.78 29.34
C ASN A 1054 -4.33 5.51 29.90
N VAL A 1055 -5.14 4.65 29.28
CA VAL A 1055 -6.49 4.34 29.80
C VAL A 1055 -6.43 3.35 30.96
N PHE A 1056 -5.83 2.17 30.75
CA PHE A 1056 -5.82 1.12 31.77
C PHE A 1056 -4.71 1.28 32.82
N GLY A 1057 -3.75 2.19 32.59
CA GLY A 1057 -2.75 2.55 33.58
C GLY A 1057 -1.64 1.51 33.74
N PHE A 1058 -1.38 0.66 32.74
CA PHE A 1058 -0.24 -0.27 32.72
C PHE A 1058 1.06 0.47 32.39
N GLN A 1059 1.53 1.25 33.35
CA GLN A 1059 2.73 2.07 33.17
C GLN A 1059 3.90 1.49 33.97
N ARG A 1060 5.11 1.73 33.49
CA ARG A 1060 6.34 1.51 34.27
C ARG A 1060 7.15 2.78 34.35
N LYS A 1061 7.79 2.99 35.52
CA LYS A 1061 8.78 4.04 35.73
C LYS A 1061 9.98 3.48 36.48
N ALA A 1062 11.15 3.54 35.85
CA ALA A 1062 12.40 2.95 36.32
C ALA A 1062 12.23 1.49 36.77
N GLY A 1063 11.56 0.68 35.93
CA GLY A 1063 11.30 -0.75 36.16
C GLY A 1063 10.17 -1.04 37.15
N LYS A 1064 9.58 -0.03 37.79
CA LYS A 1064 8.47 -0.21 38.74
C LYS A 1064 7.14 0.02 38.04
N ARG A 1065 6.24 -0.96 38.13
CA ARG A 1065 4.84 -0.82 37.68
C ARG A 1065 4.14 0.25 38.51
N LEU A 1066 3.44 1.15 37.82
CA LEU A 1066 2.59 2.20 38.39
C LEU A 1066 1.15 1.91 37.95
N ALA A 1067 0.22 1.83 38.88
CA ALA A 1067 -1.20 1.73 38.56
C ALA A 1067 -1.84 3.13 38.57
N LYS A 1068 -1.97 3.73 37.39
CA LYS A 1068 -2.61 5.05 37.20
C LYS A 1068 -3.65 4.98 36.06
N PRO A 1069 -4.76 4.25 36.24
CA PRO A 1069 -5.79 4.17 35.24
C PRO A 1069 -6.50 5.52 35.05
N LEU A 1070 -6.79 5.86 33.80
CA LEU A 1070 -7.64 6.98 33.40
C LEU A 1070 -8.87 6.43 32.68
N ILE A 1071 -9.71 5.72 33.44
CA ILE A 1071 -10.87 4.99 32.93
C ILE A 1071 -12.07 5.95 32.81
N SER A 1072 -12.70 5.97 31.64
CA SER A 1072 -13.94 6.72 31.39
C SER A 1072 -15.05 6.26 32.33
N SER A 1073 -15.87 7.21 32.79
CA SER A 1073 -17.05 6.92 33.61
C SER A 1073 -18.11 6.08 32.88
N SER A 1074 -18.03 6.01 31.54
CA SER A 1074 -18.94 5.28 30.68
C SER A 1074 -18.69 3.77 30.63
N ILE A 1075 -17.54 3.29 31.10
CA ILE A 1075 -17.16 1.87 31.05
C ILE A 1075 -16.91 1.29 32.44
N ASN A 1076 -17.10 -0.02 32.56
CA ASN A 1076 -16.78 -0.79 33.75
C ASN A 1076 -15.96 -2.03 33.37
N VAL A 1077 -14.69 -2.05 33.77
CA VAL A 1077 -13.78 -3.18 33.57
C VAL A 1077 -13.91 -4.14 34.74
N SER A 1078 -14.53 -5.29 34.51
CA SER A 1078 -14.78 -6.30 35.55
C SER A 1078 -13.56 -7.17 35.86
N ARG A 1079 -12.73 -7.44 34.84
CA ARG A 1079 -11.50 -8.23 34.99
C ARG A 1079 -10.54 -7.92 33.85
N MET A 1080 -9.28 -7.80 34.20
CA MET A 1080 -8.18 -7.65 33.28
C MET A 1080 -7.04 -8.56 33.73
N THR A 1081 -6.54 -9.44 32.85
CA THR A 1081 -5.45 -10.36 33.16
C THR A 1081 -4.38 -10.27 32.10
N GLN A 1082 -3.12 -10.32 32.54
CA GLN A 1082 -1.93 -10.39 31.73
C GLN A 1082 -1.05 -11.47 32.36
N ASP A 1083 -0.38 -12.30 31.56
CA ASP A 1083 0.53 -13.31 32.08
C ASP A 1083 1.61 -12.59 32.93
N ASP A 1084 1.75 -12.98 34.21
CA ASP A 1084 2.76 -12.42 35.09
C ASP A 1084 4.15 -12.74 34.51
N ILE A 1085 4.89 -11.70 34.14
CA ILE A 1085 6.33 -11.80 33.93
C ILE A 1085 6.90 -12.23 35.28
N SER A 1086 7.36 -13.46 35.35
CA SER A 1086 7.87 -14.10 36.56
C SER A 1086 8.66 -13.12 37.41
N SER A 1087 8.15 -12.86 38.60
CA SER A 1087 8.88 -12.21 39.69
C SER A 1087 10.02 -13.12 40.16
N GLU A 1088 11.09 -13.25 39.39
CA GLU A 1088 12.39 -13.62 39.95
C GLU A 1088 13.00 -12.35 40.56
N ASN A 1089 12.55 -12.07 41.79
CA ASN A 1089 13.15 -11.24 42.85
C ASN A 1089 12.07 -10.48 43.62
N ALA A 1090 11.27 -11.24 44.39
CA ALA A 1090 10.64 -10.75 45.60
C ALA A 1090 11.08 -11.68 46.75
N GLY A 1091 12.30 -11.43 47.23
CA GLY A 1091 12.82 -11.88 48.51
C GLY A 1091 13.25 -10.67 49.33
#